data_AF-A0A0J8R0E5-F1
#
_entry.id   AF-A0A0J8R0E5-F1
#
_cell.length_a   1.000
_cell.length_b   1.000
_cell.length_c   1.000
_cell.angle_alpha   90.00
_cell.angle_beta   90.00
_cell.angle_gamma   90.00
#
_symmetry.space_group_name_H-M   'P 1'
#
loop_
_entity.id
_entity.type
_entity.pdbx_description
1 polymer ?
#
loop_
_entity_poly.entity_id
_entity_poly.type
_entity_poly.pdbx_seq_one_letter_code
_entity_poly.pdbx_strand_id
1 'polypeptide(L)'
;MPLLYWPGPYPSGSAEAQFLTLLGLRSYPSAPELVQLIAQAASERKIHLRDKALAYFISTHVINGYGDFDYAKVTLPFLPLEDGTHGAPNQCFTDRGALLFGFKLLRRDLEAHASKFGVKEHPPINDCLNILVREPPKSASQAKELFQYFAKRLAEINSSTADRIGRAAIVPTNRSPQPGRGHTEKKSANLIHIAPQDCYLGGSEDYMDIFDFVDFGAEANLFLLACGSKREPTTIELASMLVKDYARIVDKLQNPERYLKLLRSIADNMDQIKRDRNLIRDMKKVNFLLASRELPSKTKSEGIDDAHEEEEAPVREWQLVKAADAVIVDDYASFSLFKESVLAAPQEETLEDMYVQLGAPNLGSIVVEDVRCGYAAPDQRNAIKLQKQIHERARLFLHDLPKEVIKHDAKWLENHLTVQVVQSISLRRSLRGRNTGHVEKRSAVVSRRQNNSNPILCISPGDINFYQVSQALVHEILLRPKLHSTLTLEMLLKTDLLELRVRGYNVERILRQKAAAAKMAESQRQMQVEEDRRRLEQVEQERQRRQEQELNENENLHPMPGVFPDFIPNFRPNRSADSSLTSSNNDGGMAGFISGLGRRFGLDELLRGGNSAPTDRSSTPSTPPPPYTPQQENNPDNPGPHSGISPSMLRQNLATAITRCRPHGHSAIQSTRQVTQISDAKSYCDEQPGHDLVQVANIADTTLRFFLPRSSEQLSIFYKTHEAALIHFASILMDCASIFGVRKDSISVFCEPNGKTIAFNHQGSIFCNFHYFQNLHLAKVTEGSRADTLVYWWTIFCHELAHNIVELHNSEHSYYTESLLWRELVMSISG
;
A
#
# COMPACT_ATOMS: atom_id res chain seq x y z
N MET A 1 -86.38 10.92 27.13
CA MET A 1 -87.08 11.86 26.24
C MET A 1 -88.57 11.60 26.36
N PRO A 2 -89.43 12.63 26.31
CA PRO A 2 -90.88 12.43 26.27
C PRO A 2 -91.26 11.69 24.99
N LEU A 3 -92.15 10.70 25.09
CA LEU A 3 -92.67 9.93 23.97
C LEU A 3 -94.15 10.25 23.82
N LEU A 4 -94.57 10.64 22.61
CA LEU A 4 -95.99 10.76 22.30
C LEU A 4 -96.53 9.37 21.98
N TYR A 5 -97.49 8.89 22.77
CA TYR A 5 -98.18 7.64 22.50
C TYR A 5 -99.26 7.85 21.44
N TRP A 6 -99.16 7.12 20.33
CA TRP A 6 -100.17 7.11 19.27
C TRP A 6 -100.96 5.78 19.33
N PRO A 7 -102.29 5.81 19.55
CA PRO A 7 -103.10 4.60 19.64
C PRO A 7 -103.37 4.00 18.26
N GLY A 8 -102.51 3.07 17.82
CA GLY A 8 -102.64 2.34 16.56
C GLY A 8 -101.42 2.48 15.64
N PRO A 9 -101.50 2.00 14.39
CA PRO A 9 -100.43 2.23 13.41
C PRO A 9 -100.32 3.73 13.09
N TYR A 10 -99.09 4.24 13.07
CA TYR A 10 -98.79 5.62 12.68
C TYR A 10 -98.28 5.64 11.22
N PRO A 11 -99.09 6.06 10.23
CA PRO A 11 -98.66 6.10 8.85
C PRO A 11 -97.89 7.40 8.60
N SER A 12 -96.58 7.32 8.39
CA SER A 12 -95.67 8.48 8.28
C SER A 12 -96.05 9.51 7.19
N GLY A 13 -96.93 9.15 6.26
CA GLY A 13 -97.43 10.02 5.19
C GLY A 13 -98.84 10.60 5.42
N SER A 14 -99.51 10.31 6.54
CA SER A 14 -100.89 10.80 6.77
C SER A 14 -100.95 12.31 7.03
N ALA A 15 -102.13 12.92 6.87
CA ALA A 15 -102.32 14.35 7.14
C ALA A 15 -102.06 14.68 8.62
N GLU A 16 -102.44 13.78 9.53
CA GLU A 16 -102.17 13.88 10.97
C GLU A 16 -100.67 13.77 11.27
N ALA A 17 -99.95 12.86 10.59
CA ALA A 17 -98.51 12.72 10.73
C ALA A 17 -97.76 13.98 10.24
N GLN A 18 -98.20 14.56 9.11
CA GLN A 18 -97.66 15.82 8.59
C GLN A 18 -97.97 17.00 9.53
N PHE A 19 -99.20 17.08 10.06
CA PHE A 19 -99.60 18.11 11.02
C PHE A 19 -98.80 18.02 12.33
N LEU A 20 -98.62 16.82 12.88
CA LEU A 20 -97.79 16.61 14.07
C LEU A 20 -96.32 16.97 13.81
N THR A 21 -95.78 16.63 12.62
CA THR A 21 -94.43 17.03 12.22
C THR A 21 -94.30 18.56 12.13
N LEU A 22 -95.32 19.25 11.61
CA LEU A 22 -95.39 20.71 11.54
C LEU A 22 -95.49 21.36 12.94
N LEU A 23 -96.14 20.69 13.90
CA LEU A 23 -96.13 21.08 15.32
C LEU A 23 -94.81 20.76 16.05
N GLY A 24 -93.81 20.20 15.37
CA GLY A 24 -92.48 19.89 15.92
C GLY A 24 -92.34 18.48 16.51
N LEU A 25 -93.26 17.55 16.22
CA LEU A 25 -93.03 16.13 16.52
C LEU A 25 -91.84 15.61 15.70
N ARG A 26 -90.87 15.00 16.38
CA ARG A 26 -89.67 14.43 15.76
C ARG A 26 -89.76 12.91 15.71
N SER A 27 -89.62 12.35 14.52
CA SER A 27 -89.68 10.90 14.27
C SER A 27 -88.52 10.12 14.92
N TYR A 28 -87.40 10.80 15.19
CA TYR A 28 -86.22 10.26 15.85
C TYR A 28 -85.49 11.36 16.63
N PRO A 29 -84.70 11.01 17.67
CA PRO A 29 -83.90 11.98 18.42
C PRO A 29 -82.69 12.46 17.60
N SER A 30 -82.22 13.67 17.87
CA SER A 30 -81.01 14.20 17.22
C SER A 30 -79.72 13.60 17.80
N ALA A 31 -78.62 13.63 17.03
CA ALA A 31 -77.32 13.14 17.50
C ALA A 31 -76.84 13.84 18.80
N PRO A 32 -76.94 15.18 18.97
CA PRO A 32 -76.63 15.84 20.25
C PRO A 32 -77.42 15.32 21.45
N GLU A 33 -78.72 15.04 21.28
CA GLU A 33 -79.58 14.54 22.36
C GLU A 33 -79.25 13.09 22.71
N LEU A 34 -78.90 12.26 21.73
CA LEU A 34 -78.40 10.90 22.00
C LEU A 34 -77.07 10.95 22.74
N VAL A 35 -76.14 11.81 22.33
CA VAL A 35 -74.85 12.03 23.03
C VAL A 35 -75.08 12.47 24.48
N GLN A 36 -75.96 13.45 24.71
CA GLN A 36 -76.33 13.90 26.06
C GLN A 36 -77.01 12.79 26.88
N LEU A 37 -77.93 12.02 26.28
CA LEU A 37 -78.61 10.90 26.94
C LEU A 37 -77.63 9.79 27.35
N ILE A 38 -76.66 9.45 26.49
CA ILE A 38 -75.63 8.45 26.78
C ILE A 38 -74.72 8.96 27.92
N ALA A 39 -74.28 10.22 27.86
CA ALA A 39 -73.46 10.84 28.91
C ALA A 39 -74.18 10.92 30.27
N GLN A 40 -75.45 11.34 30.28
CA GLN A 40 -76.27 11.39 31.50
C GLN A 40 -76.53 9.99 32.05
N ALA A 41 -76.86 9.01 31.20
CA ALA A 41 -77.04 7.63 31.64
C ALA A 41 -75.75 7.02 32.18
N ALA A 42 -74.58 7.42 31.66
CA ALA A 42 -73.29 7.04 32.21
C ALA A 42 -73.02 7.66 33.60
N SER A 43 -73.24 8.97 33.77
CA SER A 43 -73.03 9.65 35.06
C SER A 43 -73.97 9.17 36.16
N GLU A 44 -75.23 8.90 35.81
CA GLU A 44 -76.25 8.34 36.72
C GLU A 44 -76.12 6.82 36.93
N ARG A 45 -75.07 6.17 36.39
CA ARG A 45 -74.82 4.71 36.45
C ARG A 45 -75.98 3.84 35.88
N LYS A 46 -76.80 4.39 34.99
CA LYS A 46 -77.91 3.70 34.31
C LYS A 46 -77.41 2.90 33.10
N ILE A 47 -76.62 1.86 33.37
CA ILE A 47 -75.92 1.03 32.37
C ILE A 47 -76.85 0.56 31.23
N HIS A 48 -78.01 -0.04 31.55
CA HIS A 48 -78.96 -0.51 30.54
C HIS A 48 -79.52 0.60 29.63
N LEU A 49 -79.70 1.82 30.16
CA LEU A 49 -80.18 2.96 29.37
C LEU A 49 -79.08 3.46 28.43
N ARG A 50 -77.85 3.56 28.92
CA ARG A 50 -76.66 3.91 28.14
C ARG A 50 -76.47 2.94 26.97
N ASP A 51 -76.45 1.64 27.26
CA ASP A 51 -76.17 0.61 26.25
C ASP A 51 -77.32 0.47 25.25
N LYS A 52 -78.58 0.67 25.67
CA LYS A 52 -79.73 0.77 24.74
C LYS A 52 -79.65 2.02 23.84
N ALA A 53 -79.21 3.15 24.37
CA ALA A 53 -79.02 4.38 23.58
C ALA A 53 -77.86 4.25 22.58
N LEU A 54 -76.74 3.63 22.98
CA LEU A 54 -75.63 3.28 22.09
C LEU A 54 -76.09 2.31 20.98
N ALA A 55 -76.80 1.24 21.31
CA ALA A 55 -77.31 0.29 20.33
C ALA A 55 -78.30 0.94 19.34
N TYR A 56 -79.19 1.83 19.82
CA TYR A 56 -80.08 2.60 18.96
C TYR A 56 -79.29 3.52 18.01
N PHE A 57 -78.32 4.28 18.54
CA PHE A 57 -77.45 5.14 17.74
C PHE A 57 -76.71 4.33 16.65
N ILE A 58 -76.08 3.21 17.01
CA ILE A 58 -75.31 2.36 16.09
C ILE A 58 -76.18 1.78 14.97
N SER A 59 -77.37 1.29 15.30
CA SER A 59 -78.28 0.62 14.34
C SER A 59 -79.02 1.61 13.43
N THR A 60 -79.32 2.81 13.92
CA THR A 60 -80.03 3.84 13.14
C THR A 60 -79.12 4.90 12.51
N HIS A 61 -77.80 4.85 12.74
CA HIS A 61 -76.83 5.87 12.34
C HIS A 61 -76.98 6.36 10.89
N VAL A 62 -77.09 5.43 9.93
CA VAL A 62 -77.23 5.74 8.50
C VAL A 62 -78.67 6.18 8.17
N ILE A 63 -79.67 5.54 8.78
CA ILE A 63 -81.09 5.78 8.52
C ILE A 63 -81.52 7.18 8.97
N ASN A 64 -80.99 7.64 10.11
CA ASN A 64 -81.34 8.93 10.73
C ASN A 64 -80.35 10.06 10.40
N GLY A 65 -79.43 9.87 9.44
CA GLY A 65 -78.47 10.91 9.02
C GLY A 65 -77.47 11.32 10.10
N TYR A 66 -77.16 10.47 11.08
CA TYR A 66 -76.28 10.83 12.20
C TYR A 66 -74.82 11.05 11.78
N GLY A 67 -74.42 10.67 10.56
CA GLY A 67 -73.10 10.95 10.00
C GLY A 67 -72.83 12.43 9.70
N ASP A 68 -73.88 13.25 9.51
CA ASP A 68 -73.75 14.68 9.17
C ASP A 68 -73.36 15.55 10.38
N PHE A 69 -73.35 14.98 11.58
CA PHE A 69 -73.03 15.69 12.82
C PHE A 69 -71.51 15.73 13.06
N ASP A 70 -70.98 16.91 13.40
CA ASP A 70 -69.56 17.12 13.66
C ASP A 70 -69.16 16.64 15.08
N TYR A 71 -68.91 15.34 15.21
CA TYR A 71 -68.45 14.72 16.45
C TYR A 71 -67.09 15.25 16.94
N ALA A 72 -66.26 15.88 16.09
CA ALA A 72 -64.97 16.41 16.50
C ALA A 72 -65.09 17.63 17.43
N LYS A 73 -66.25 18.30 17.42
CA LYS A 73 -66.59 19.40 18.35
C LYS A 73 -67.17 18.93 19.70
N VAL A 74 -67.45 17.63 19.86
CA VAL A 74 -68.03 17.09 21.10
C VAL A 74 -66.95 16.99 22.17
N THR A 75 -67.07 17.81 23.22
CA THR A 75 -66.21 17.77 24.42
C THR A 75 -66.82 16.98 25.57
N LEU A 76 -68.11 16.62 25.49
CA LEU A 76 -68.83 15.87 26.52
C LEU A 76 -68.38 14.41 26.55
N PRO A 77 -67.87 13.86 27.67
CA PRO A 77 -67.51 12.45 27.75
C PRO A 77 -68.75 11.56 27.75
N PHE A 78 -68.91 10.74 26.71
CA PHE A 78 -70.07 9.85 26.54
C PHE A 78 -69.69 8.43 26.10
N LEU A 79 -68.50 8.24 25.51
CA LEU A 79 -68.07 6.96 24.96
C LEU A 79 -67.45 6.09 26.06
N PRO A 80 -67.93 4.85 26.28
CA PRO A 80 -67.28 3.90 27.18
C PRO A 80 -65.87 3.55 26.70
N LEU A 81 -64.91 3.49 27.62
CA LEU A 81 -63.51 3.18 27.37
C LEU A 81 -63.12 1.81 27.93
N GLU A 82 -61.97 1.24 27.51
CA GLU A 82 -61.48 -0.05 28.04
C GLU A 82 -61.23 -0.02 29.56
N ASP A 83 -60.85 1.13 30.11
CA ASP A 83 -60.59 1.31 31.56
C ASP A 83 -61.87 1.49 32.42
N GLY A 84 -63.05 1.36 31.81
CA GLY A 84 -64.35 1.53 32.46
C GLY A 84 -64.78 2.98 32.66
N THR A 85 -63.95 3.97 32.29
CA THR A 85 -64.32 5.39 32.30
C THR A 85 -65.03 5.79 31.00
N HIS A 86 -65.36 7.08 30.86
CA HIS A 86 -65.98 7.65 29.67
C HIS A 86 -65.11 8.76 29.08
N GLY A 87 -65.02 8.83 27.76
CA GLY A 87 -64.25 9.84 27.03
C GLY A 87 -65.08 10.59 25.99
N ALA A 88 -64.57 11.76 25.59
CA ALA A 88 -65.01 12.44 24.37
C ALA A 88 -64.33 11.82 23.12
N PRO A 89 -64.86 11.97 21.90
CA PRO A 89 -64.30 11.38 20.68
C PRO A 89 -62.85 11.76 20.37
N ASN A 90 -62.38 12.90 20.88
CA ASN A 90 -60.99 13.38 20.73
C ASN A 90 -60.05 12.95 21.88
N GLN A 91 -60.56 12.24 22.88
CA GLN A 91 -59.81 11.76 24.06
C GLN A 91 -59.58 10.24 24.06
N CYS A 92 -60.21 9.51 23.13
CA CYS A 92 -60.04 8.08 22.97
C CYS A 92 -59.77 7.69 21.51
N PHE A 93 -59.14 6.52 21.34
CA PHE A 93 -58.66 6.01 20.05
C PHE A 93 -58.91 4.50 19.97
N THR A 94 -58.71 3.88 18.79
CA THR A 94 -58.86 2.42 18.64
C THR A 94 -57.53 1.68 18.59
N ASP A 95 -56.47 2.27 18.04
CA ASP A 95 -55.18 1.60 17.98
C ASP A 95 -54.46 1.60 19.35
N ARG A 96 -53.92 0.44 19.73
CA ARG A 96 -53.33 0.22 21.05
C ARG A 96 -52.05 1.03 21.27
N GLY A 97 -51.38 1.49 20.21
CA GLY A 97 -50.22 2.39 20.31
C GLY A 97 -50.54 3.73 20.96
N ALA A 98 -51.82 4.13 21.01
CA ALA A 98 -52.25 5.32 21.77
C ALA A 98 -51.91 5.23 23.28
N LEU A 99 -51.92 4.01 23.86
CA LEU A 99 -51.57 3.77 25.27
C LEU A 99 -50.11 4.16 25.59
N LEU A 100 -49.19 4.06 24.61
CA LEU A 100 -47.76 4.37 24.80
C LEU A 100 -47.50 5.83 25.22
N PHE A 101 -48.45 6.72 24.92
CA PHE A 101 -48.39 8.15 25.23
C PHE A 101 -49.42 8.57 26.29
N GLY A 102 -50.06 7.61 26.97
CA GLY A 102 -51.05 7.86 28.02
C GLY A 102 -52.46 8.23 27.52
N PHE A 103 -52.75 8.10 26.22
CA PHE A 103 -54.13 8.22 25.72
C PHE A 103 -54.95 6.96 26.02
N LYS A 104 -56.28 7.06 25.97
CA LYS A 104 -57.20 5.97 26.31
C LYS A 104 -57.76 5.27 25.07
N LEU A 105 -58.19 4.02 25.23
CA LEU A 105 -58.83 3.24 24.17
C LEU A 105 -60.35 3.20 24.32
N LEU A 106 -61.06 3.27 23.19
CA LEU A 106 -62.48 3.00 23.08
C LEU A 106 -62.77 1.54 23.49
N ARG A 107 -63.91 1.28 24.14
CA ARG A 107 -64.28 -0.09 24.54
C ARG A 107 -64.39 -1.02 23.32
N ARG A 108 -63.82 -2.21 23.43
CA ARG A 108 -63.56 -3.15 22.31
C ARG A 108 -64.76 -3.54 21.44
N ASP A 109 -65.96 -3.61 22.01
CA ASP A 109 -67.22 -3.87 21.28
C ASP A 109 -67.66 -2.69 20.39
N LEU A 110 -67.11 -1.49 20.62
CA LEU A 110 -67.41 -0.27 19.88
C LEU A 110 -66.35 0.07 18.81
N GLU A 111 -65.20 -0.61 18.79
CA GLU A 111 -64.10 -0.37 17.82
C GLU A 111 -64.58 -0.45 16.37
N ALA A 112 -65.36 -1.48 16.01
CA ALA A 112 -65.95 -1.67 14.68
C ALA A 112 -66.98 -0.57 14.29
N HIS A 113 -67.29 0.35 15.21
CA HIS A 113 -68.19 1.47 15.04
C HIS A 113 -67.55 2.82 15.37
N ALA A 114 -66.23 2.88 15.61
CA ALA A 114 -65.51 4.09 16.00
C ALA A 114 -65.75 5.29 15.06
N SER A 115 -65.79 5.05 13.74
CA SER A 115 -66.08 6.07 12.73
C SER A 115 -67.47 6.71 12.90
N LYS A 116 -68.48 5.96 13.34
CA LYS A 116 -69.84 6.47 13.64
C LYS A 116 -69.85 7.47 14.81
N PHE A 117 -68.82 7.42 15.66
CA PHE A 117 -68.67 8.28 16.84
C PHE A 117 -67.65 9.40 16.63
N GLY A 118 -67.03 9.50 15.44
CA GLY A 118 -65.92 10.42 15.18
C GLY A 118 -64.61 10.08 15.90
N VAL A 119 -64.49 8.87 16.46
CA VAL A 119 -63.27 8.38 17.11
C VAL A 119 -62.23 8.08 16.03
N LYS A 120 -61.03 8.63 16.20
CA LYS A 120 -59.90 8.39 15.29
C LYS A 120 -59.15 7.12 15.68
N GLU A 121 -58.50 6.51 14.71
CA GLU A 121 -57.66 5.34 14.95
C GLU A 121 -56.45 5.67 15.84
N HIS A 122 -55.79 6.80 15.56
CA HIS A 122 -54.59 7.26 16.27
C HIS A 122 -54.74 8.70 16.80
N PRO A 123 -54.02 9.06 17.89
CA PRO A 123 -53.84 10.46 18.31
C PRO A 123 -53.07 11.28 17.26
N PRO A 124 -53.19 12.63 17.27
CA PRO A 124 -52.43 13.50 16.37
C PRO A 124 -50.92 13.28 16.54
N ILE A 125 -50.20 13.05 15.44
CA ILE A 125 -48.78 12.63 15.51
C ILE A 125 -47.89 13.66 16.21
N ASN A 126 -48.18 14.95 16.06
CA ASN A 126 -47.44 16.03 16.70
C ASN A 126 -47.57 16.00 18.23
N ASP A 127 -48.71 15.55 18.77
CA ASP A 127 -48.91 15.44 20.21
C ASP A 127 -48.09 14.27 20.78
N CYS A 128 -48.13 13.11 20.11
CA CYS A 128 -47.27 11.96 20.42
C CYS A 128 -45.77 12.33 20.36
N LEU A 129 -45.34 13.07 19.33
CA LEU A 129 -43.94 13.52 19.19
C LEU A 129 -43.54 14.56 20.25
N ASN A 130 -44.45 15.43 20.67
CA ASN A 130 -44.19 16.37 21.76
C ASN A 130 -44.08 15.66 23.12
N ILE A 131 -44.86 14.60 23.34
CA ILE A 131 -44.73 13.70 24.50
C ILE A 131 -43.38 12.98 24.46
N LEU A 132 -42.96 12.42 23.30
CA LEU A 132 -41.65 11.77 23.14
C LEU A 132 -40.46 12.68 23.51
N VAL A 133 -40.51 13.96 23.11
CA VAL A 133 -39.45 14.93 23.44
C VAL A 133 -39.48 15.35 24.91
N ARG A 134 -40.66 15.42 25.53
CA ARG A 134 -40.81 15.76 26.96
C ARG A 134 -40.43 14.59 27.88
N GLU A 135 -40.73 13.38 27.46
CA GLU A 135 -40.61 12.13 28.24
C GLU A 135 -39.90 11.06 27.39
N PRO A 136 -38.57 11.20 27.17
CA PRO A 136 -37.82 10.27 26.35
C PRO A 136 -37.76 8.86 26.98
N PRO A 137 -37.62 7.80 26.15
CA PRO A 137 -37.68 6.40 26.61
C PRO A 137 -36.61 6.07 27.64
N LYS A 138 -37.02 5.41 28.72
CA LYS A 138 -36.16 5.03 29.86
C LYS A 138 -35.46 3.67 29.68
N SER A 139 -35.72 2.98 28.57
CA SER A 139 -35.08 1.70 28.23
C SER A 139 -35.06 1.47 26.73
N ALA A 140 -34.18 0.59 26.25
CA ALA A 140 -34.14 0.21 24.85
C ALA A 140 -35.44 -0.48 24.37
N SER A 141 -36.13 -1.21 25.25
CA SER A 141 -37.44 -1.82 24.93
C SER A 141 -38.51 -0.75 24.72
N GLN A 142 -38.57 0.25 25.60
CA GLN A 142 -39.52 1.36 25.47
C GLN A 142 -39.22 2.20 24.21
N ALA A 143 -37.94 2.44 23.92
CA ALA A 143 -37.51 3.13 22.70
C ALA A 143 -37.97 2.37 21.45
N LYS A 144 -37.75 1.05 21.41
CA LYS A 144 -38.21 0.19 20.33
C LYS A 144 -39.71 0.30 20.09
N GLU A 145 -40.55 0.14 21.12
CA GLU A 145 -42.01 0.24 20.98
C GLU A 145 -42.47 1.62 20.46
N LEU A 146 -41.93 2.71 21.02
CA LEU A 146 -42.25 4.07 20.60
C LEU A 146 -41.80 4.34 19.15
N PHE A 147 -40.58 3.95 18.79
CA PHE A 147 -40.04 4.18 17.45
C PHE A 147 -40.73 3.29 16.40
N GLN A 148 -41.11 2.05 16.72
CA GLN A 148 -41.96 1.21 15.86
C GLN A 148 -43.34 1.86 15.60
N TYR A 149 -43.93 2.49 16.62
CA TYR A 149 -45.19 3.22 16.46
C TYR A 149 -45.07 4.39 15.47
N PHE A 150 -44.02 5.21 15.61
CA PHE A 150 -43.79 6.32 14.67
C PHE A 150 -43.38 5.84 13.28
N ALA A 151 -42.65 4.72 13.15
CA ALA A 151 -42.26 4.14 11.88
C ALA A 151 -43.47 3.80 10.99
N LYS A 152 -44.55 3.26 11.58
CA LYS A 152 -45.81 2.96 10.89
C LYS A 152 -46.55 4.21 10.40
N ARG A 153 -46.26 5.37 10.99
CA ARG A 153 -46.92 6.66 10.72
C ARG A 153 -45.98 7.68 10.05
N LEU A 154 -44.88 7.23 9.45
CA LEU A 154 -43.89 8.10 8.80
C LEU A 154 -44.47 9.04 7.74
N ALA A 155 -45.52 8.63 7.03
CA ALA A 155 -46.20 9.45 6.03
C ALA A 155 -46.86 10.73 6.61
N GLU A 156 -47.10 10.78 7.92
CA GLU A 156 -47.61 11.97 8.62
C GLU A 156 -46.49 12.92 9.10
N ILE A 157 -45.22 12.50 9.02
CA ILE A 157 -44.06 13.28 9.48
C ILE A 157 -43.44 14.03 8.29
N ASN A 158 -43.56 15.36 8.30
CA ASN A 158 -42.87 16.21 7.32
C ASN A 158 -41.39 16.47 7.70
N SER A 159 -40.58 16.94 6.74
CA SER A 159 -39.15 17.21 6.93
C SER A 159 -38.84 18.13 8.11
N SER A 160 -39.60 19.21 8.32
CA SER A 160 -39.36 20.16 9.42
C SER A 160 -39.61 19.52 10.80
N THR A 161 -40.64 18.68 10.90
CA THR A 161 -40.88 17.88 12.11
C THR A 161 -39.78 16.84 12.30
N ALA A 162 -39.34 16.16 11.24
CA ALA A 162 -38.25 15.20 11.30
C ALA A 162 -36.91 15.85 11.74
N ASP A 163 -36.57 17.02 11.18
CA ASP A 163 -35.38 17.80 11.56
C ASP A 163 -35.40 18.23 13.03
N ARG A 164 -36.58 18.64 13.54
CA ARG A 164 -36.77 19.00 14.96
C ARG A 164 -36.54 17.81 15.88
N ILE A 165 -37.08 16.64 15.53
CA ILE A 165 -36.96 15.41 16.32
C ILE A 165 -35.54 14.83 16.20
N GLY A 166 -34.91 14.98 15.04
CA GLY A 166 -33.52 14.58 14.79
C GLY A 166 -32.48 15.25 15.67
N ARG A 167 -32.79 16.44 16.20
CA ARG A 167 -31.96 17.20 17.16
C ARG A 167 -32.39 17.03 18.62
N ALA A 168 -33.48 16.33 18.90
CA ALA A 168 -33.96 16.10 20.25
C ALA A 168 -33.28 14.89 20.87
N ALA A 169 -32.80 15.00 22.11
CA ALA A 169 -32.18 13.90 22.84
C ALA A 169 -33.22 12.84 23.26
N ILE A 170 -33.57 11.94 22.33
CA ILE A 170 -34.60 10.91 22.51
C ILE A 170 -34.06 9.48 22.41
N VAL A 171 -32.84 9.27 21.91
CA VAL A 171 -32.26 7.94 21.69
C VAL A 171 -31.48 7.51 22.93
N PRO A 172 -31.87 6.45 23.64
CA PRO A 172 -31.15 5.99 24.83
C PRO A 172 -29.88 5.21 24.45
N THR A 173 -28.75 5.60 25.01
CA THR A 173 -27.45 4.92 24.89
C THR A 173 -26.85 4.65 26.27
N ASN A 174 -26.06 3.57 26.38
CA ASN A 174 -25.32 3.20 27.58
C ASN A 174 -23.84 3.58 27.41
N ARG A 175 -23.44 4.76 27.87
CA ARG A 175 -22.00 5.11 27.91
C ARG A 175 -21.36 4.59 29.20
N SER A 176 -20.16 4.03 29.09
CA SER A 176 -19.32 3.75 30.25
C SER A 176 -18.90 5.06 30.94
N PRO A 177 -18.74 5.08 32.28
CA PRO A 177 -18.28 6.27 32.98
C PRO A 177 -16.86 6.64 32.55
N GLN A 178 -16.62 7.94 32.32
CA GLN A 178 -15.30 8.46 31.93
C GLN A 178 -14.24 8.19 33.02
N PRO A 179 -13.05 7.66 32.67
CA PRO A 179 -11.90 7.75 33.56
C PRO A 179 -11.40 9.21 33.58
N GLY A 180 -11.72 9.96 34.65
CA GLY A 180 -11.27 11.35 34.77
C GLY A 180 -12.08 12.28 35.69
N ARG A 181 -13.28 11.87 36.14
CA ARG A 181 -13.98 12.55 37.25
C ARG A 181 -13.96 11.67 38.50
N GLY A 182 -13.73 12.31 39.65
CA GLY A 182 -13.24 11.65 40.87
C GLY A 182 -14.06 10.45 41.36
N HIS A 183 -13.34 9.53 42.01
CA HIS A 183 -13.90 8.34 42.64
C HIS A 183 -15.06 8.65 43.61
N THR A 184 -16.27 8.22 43.26
CA THR A 184 -17.24 7.65 44.22
C THR A 184 -18.19 6.67 43.52
N GLU A 185 -18.09 5.41 43.92
CA GLU A 185 -19.12 4.35 43.97
C GLU A 185 -19.98 3.93 42.74
N LYS A 186 -19.97 2.61 42.54
CA LYS A 186 -21.00 1.72 41.97
C LYS A 186 -21.20 1.69 40.45
N LYS A 187 -21.20 0.44 39.94
CA LYS A 187 -21.46 0.05 38.56
C LYS A 187 -22.95 0.19 38.22
N SER A 188 -23.39 1.38 37.81
CA SER A 188 -24.60 1.55 37.00
C SER A 188 -24.19 2.22 35.69
N ALA A 189 -24.55 1.60 34.56
CA ALA A 189 -24.47 2.29 33.28
C ALA A 189 -25.39 3.50 33.33
N ASN A 190 -24.83 4.70 33.21
CA ASN A 190 -25.63 5.91 33.14
C ASN A 190 -26.29 5.94 31.76
N LEU A 191 -27.60 5.71 31.74
CA LEU A 191 -28.43 5.90 30.55
C LEU A 191 -28.36 7.37 30.14
N ILE A 192 -27.85 7.64 28.95
CA ILE A 192 -27.76 8.98 28.38
C ILE A 192 -28.64 9.02 27.14
N HIS A 193 -29.34 10.13 26.92
CA HIS A 193 -30.07 10.37 25.69
C HIS A 193 -29.22 11.19 24.71
N ILE A 194 -29.14 10.71 23.47
CA ILE A 194 -28.50 11.41 22.35
C ILE A 194 -29.54 11.73 21.26
N ALA A 195 -29.20 12.67 20.38
CA ALA A 195 -30.05 13.03 19.26
C ALA A 195 -29.96 11.96 18.15
N PRO A 196 -31.04 11.68 17.40
CA PRO A 196 -30.98 10.79 16.23
C PRO A 196 -29.87 11.18 15.23
N GLN A 197 -29.62 12.47 15.02
CA GLN A 197 -28.56 12.96 14.13
C GLN A 197 -27.13 12.67 14.64
N ASP A 198 -26.97 12.39 15.94
CA ASP A 198 -25.68 12.10 16.58
C ASP A 198 -25.43 10.59 16.78
N CYS A 199 -26.31 9.70 16.28
CA CYS A 199 -26.20 8.25 16.44
C CYS A 199 -26.23 7.48 15.11
N TYR A 200 -25.63 6.29 15.13
CA TYR A 200 -25.53 5.40 13.97
C TYR A 200 -26.31 4.10 14.18
N LEU A 201 -26.89 3.56 13.11
CA LEU A 201 -27.84 2.45 13.15
C LEU A 201 -27.17 1.11 12.82
N GLY A 202 -27.33 0.13 13.71
CA GLY A 202 -26.75 -1.20 13.58
C GLY A 202 -25.42 -1.30 14.33
N GLY A 203 -24.38 -1.80 13.66
CA GLY A 203 -23.03 -1.92 14.20
C GLY A 203 -21.98 -1.84 13.12
N SER A 204 -20.73 -1.55 13.51
CA SER A 204 -19.58 -1.42 12.61
C SER A 204 -18.31 -1.91 13.32
N GLU A 205 -17.62 -2.87 12.74
CA GLU A 205 -16.36 -3.42 13.30
C GLU A 205 -15.26 -2.34 13.43
N ASP A 206 -15.28 -1.34 12.54
CA ASP A 206 -14.27 -0.28 12.48
C ASP A 206 -14.59 0.93 13.36
N TYR A 207 -15.87 1.19 13.64
CA TYR A 207 -16.31 2.46 14.24
C TYR A 207 -17.06 2.32 15.57
N MET A 208 -17.45 1.12 16.01
CA MET A 208 -18.22 0.92 17.26
C MET A 208 -17.52 1.43 18.52
N ASP A 209 -16.19 1.36 18.57
CA ASP A 209 -15.43 1.92 19.69
C ASP A 209 -15.51 3.46 19.71
N ILE A 210 -15.72 4.10 18.55
CA ILE A 210 -15.48 5.54 18.36
C ILE A 210 -16.79 6.36 18.43
N PHE A 211 -17.87 5.87 17.83
CA PHE A 211 -19.18 6.53 17.76
C PHE A 211 -20.28 5.76 18.53
N ASP A 212 -21.37 6.43 18.87
CA ASP A 212 -22.54 5.78 19.49
C ASP A 212 -23.40 5.06 18.43
N PHE A 213 -23.24 3.73 18.36
CA PHE A 213 -24.10 2.85 17.57
C PHE A 213 -25.29 2.34 18.39
N VAL A 214 -26.46 2.26 17.76
CA VAL A 214 -27.72 1.79 18.37
C VAL A 214 -28.50 0.91 17.40
N ASP A 215 -29.23 -0.08 17.94
CA ASP A 215 -30.17 -0.89 17.18
C ASP A 215 -31.43 -1.18 18.00
N PHE A 216 -32.58 -0.80 17.46
CA PHE A 216 -33.90 -1.08 18.05
C PHE A 216 -34.73 -2.04 17.18
N GLY A 217 -34.11 -2.63 16.14
CA GLY A 217 -34.73 -3.47 15.13
C GLY A 217 -35.19 -2.69 13.89
N ALA A 218 -35.32 -3.41 12.77
CA ALA A 218 -35.52 -2.84 11.44
C ALA A 218 -36.63 -1.77 11.36
N GLU A 219 -37.81 -2.03 11.94
CA GLU A 219 -38.93 -1.09 11.95
C GLU A 219 -38.63 0.21 12.71
N ALA A 220 -38.13 0.12 13.95
CA ALA A 220 -37.77 1.29 14.75
C ALA A 220 -36.65 2.12 14.09
N ASN A 221 -35.69 1.45 13.47
CA ASN A 221 -34.57 2.10 12.80
C ASN A 221 -35.01 2.89 11.55
N LEU A 222 -36.14 2.57 10.92
CA LEU A 222 -36.72 3.39 9.83
C LEU A 222 -37.14 4.78 10.33
N PHE A 223 -37.71 4.87 11.54
CA PHE A 223 -38.07 6.15 12.14
C PHE A 223 -36.84 7.00 12.46
N LEU A 224 -35.80 6.38 13.04
CA LEU A 224 -34.53 7.08 13.33
C LEU A 224 -33.81 7.54 12.05
N LEU A 225 -33.80 6.72 11.00
CA LEU A 225 -33.27 7.07 9.69
C LEU A 225 -34.01 8.28 9.09
N ALA A 226 -35.35 8.31 9.19
CA ALA A 226 -36.15 9.46 8.77
C ALA A 226 -35.90 10.72 9.61
N CYS A 227 -35.50 10.58 10.88
CA CYS A 227 -35.08 11.67 11.75
C CYS A 227 -33.60 12.09 11.57
N GLY A 228 -32.86 11.46 10.64
CA GLY A 228 -31.49 11.84 10.29
C GLY A 228 -30.37 10.99 10.90
N SER A 229 -30.69 9.89 11.59
CA SER A 229 -29.67 8.87 11.94
C SER A 229 -29.09 8.24 10.68
N LYS A 230 -27.82 7.89 10.72
CA LYS A 230 -27.11 7.28 9.57
C LYS A 230 -26.77 5.82 9.87
N ARG A 231 -26.34 5.04 8.87
CA ARG A 231 -25.79 3.69 9.11
C ARG A 231 -24.31 3.75 9.49
N GLU A 232 -23.56 4.66 8.86
CA GLU A 232 -22.13 4.82 9.07
C GLU A 232 -21.74 6.31 9.12
N PRO A 233 -20.67 6.67 9.83
CA PRO A 233 -20.12 8.02 9.86
C PRO A 233 -19.54 8.41 8.50
N THR A 234 -19.76 9.66 8.08
CA THR A 234 -19.03 10.20 6.93
C THR A 234 -17.57 10.47 7.27
N THR A 235 -16.68 10.47 6.29
CA THR A 235 -15.24 10.76 6.50
C THR A 235 -15.00 12.17 7.01
N ILE A 236 -15.89 13.13 6.70
CA ILE A 236 -15.87 14.48 7.26
C ILE A 236 -16.24 14.48 8.76
N GLU A 237 -17.24 13.69 9.17
CA GLU A 237 -17.61 13.50 10.58
C GLU A 237 -16.50 12.79 11.36
N LEU A 238 -15.88 11.77 10.77
CA LEU A 238 -14.72 11.07 11.32
C LEU A 238 -13.54 12.03 11.54
N ALA A 239 -13.16 12.82 10.54
CA ALA A 239 -12.12 13.84 10.65
C ALA A 239 -12.47 14.91 11.70
N SER A 240 -13.73 15.38 11.72
CA SER A 240 -14.20 16.34 12.73
C SER A 240 -14.13 15.80 14.15
N MET A 241 -14.45 14.51 14.35
CA MET A 241 -14.37 13.88 15.66
C MET A 241 -12.92 13.62 16.08
N LEU A 242 -12.05 13.19 15.17
CA LEU A 242 -10.61 13.06 15.44
C LEU A 242 -9.99 14.38 15.88
N VAL A 243 -10.27 15.49 15.19
CA VAL A 243 -9.78 16.82 15.59
C VAL A 243 -10.28 17.27 16.97
N LYS A 244 -11.49 16.86 17.38
CA LYS A 244 -12.08 17.24 18.67
C LYS A 244 -11.64 16.34 19.84
N ASP A 245 -11.58 15.03 19.61
CA ASP A 245 -11.53 14.00 20.65
C ASP A 245 -10.40 12.96 20.45
N TYR A 246 -9.36 13.26 19.65
CA TYR A 246 -8.23 12.35 19.34
C TYR A 246 -7.71 11.54 20.54
N ALA A 247 -7.57 12.16 21.71
CA ALA A 247 -7.09 11.52 22.93
C ALA A 247 -7.99 10.37 23.40
N ARG A 248 -9.32 10.55 23.35
CA ARG A 248 -10.30 9.48 23.65
C ARG A 248 -10.22 8.36 22.62
N ILE A 249 -10.00 8.72 21.36
CA ILE A 249 -10.04 7.77 20.24
C ILE A 249 -8.82 6.83 20.31
N VAL A 250 -7.63 7.36 20.59
CA VAL A 250 -6.43 6.53 20.78
C VAL A 250 -6.52 5.66 22.04
N ASP A 251 -6.98 6.21 23.17
CA ASP A 251 -7.17 5.45 24.42
C ASP A 251 -8.19 4.30 24.29
N LYS A 252 -9.20 4.45 23.42
CA LYS A 252 -10.15 3.38 23.11
C LYS A 252 -9.63 2.35 22.12
N LEU A 253 -8.93 2.77 21.05
CA LEU A 253 -8.50 1.85 19.99
C LEU A 253 -7.32 0.98 20.41
N GLN A 254 -6.43 1.51 21.27
CA GLN A 254 -5.25 0.85 21.86
C GLN A 254 -4.33 0.11 20.86
N ASN A 255 -4.46 0.43 19.56
CA ASN A 255 -3.78 -0.26 18.46
C ASN A 255 -3.44 0.76 17.36
N PRO A 256 -2.14 0.98 17.07
CA PRO A 256 -1.69 1.89 16.02
C PRO A 256 -2.28 1.60 14.63
N GLU A 257 -2.40 0.33 14.22
CA GLU A 257 -2.91 -0.05 12.90
C GLU A 257 -4.39 0.31 12.72
N ARG A 258 -5.20 0.17 13.77
CA ARG A 258 -6.59 0.64 13.75
C ARG A 258 -6.65 2.16 13.55
N TYR A 259 -5.74 2.91 14.17
CA TYR A 259 -5.67 4.36 14.00
C TYR A 259 -5.17 4.76 12.59
N LEU A 260 -4.17 4.06 12.06
CA LEU A 260 -3.70 4.24 10.68
C LEU A 260 -4.83 3.98 9.67
N LYS A 261 -5.64 2.93 9.86
CA LYS A 261 -6.82 2.66 9.01
C LYS A 261 -7.80 3.85 8.96
N LEU A 262 -8.01 4.56 10.07
CA LEU A 262 -8.83 5.78 10.10
C LEU A 262 -8.16 6.94 9.35
N LEU A 263 -6.84 7.11 9.51
CA LEU A 263 -6.07 8.12 8.78
C LEU A 263 -6.08 7.85 7.27
N ARG A 264 -6.01 6.59 6.82
CA ARG A 264 -6.13 6.19 5.40
C ARG A 264 -7.50 6.58 4.84
N SER A 265 -8.58 6.24 5.53
CA SER A 265 -9.95 6.64 5.13
C SER A 265 -10.15 8.16 4.99
N ILE A 266 -9.47 8.95 5.84
CA ILE A 266 -9.43 10.41 5.75
C ILE A 266 -8.59 10.85 4.55
N ALA A 267 -7.40 10.28 4.36
CA ALA A 267 -6.49 10.58 3.24
C ALA A 267 -7.17 10.39 1.88
N ASP A 268 -7.84 9.24 1.68
CA ASP A 268 -8.61 8.90 0.48
C ASP A 268 -9.70 9.93 0.14
N ASN A 269 -10.17 10.68 1.15
CA ASN A 269 -11.28 11.64 1.03
C ASN A 269 -10.85 13.09 1.26
N MET A 270 -9.54 13.38 1.26
CA MET A 270 -9.00 14.71 1.54
C MET A 270 -9.54 15.80 0.59
N ASP A 271 -9.90 15.50 -0.65
CA ASP A 271 -10.49 16.47 -1.58
C ASP A 271 -11.92 16.91 -1.22
N GLN A 272 -12.65 16.12 -0.44
CA GLN A 272 -13.91 16.55 0.16
C GLN A 272 -13.64 17.39 1.41
N ILE A 273 -12.72 16.94 2.27
CA ILE A 273 -12.36 17.61 3.53
C ILE A 273 -11.74 19.00 3.28
N LYS A 274 -10.95 19.17 2.21
CA LYS A 274 -10.37 20.45 1.75
C LYS A 274 -11.40 21.57 1.54
N ARG A 275 -12.67 21.22 1.30
CA ARG A 275 -13.78 22.17 1.09
C ARG A 275 -14.18 22.86 2.40
N ASP A 276 -14.06 22.17 3.53
CA ASP A 276 -14.21 22.78 4.85
C ASP A 276 -12.89 23.42 5.31
N ARG A 277 -12.80 24.74 5.13
CA ARG A 277 -11.63 25.53 5.51
C ARG A 277 -11.42 25.61 7.03
N ASN A 278 -12.47 25.45 7.84
CA ASN A 278 -12.34 25.44 9.30
C ASN A 278 -11.74 24.10 9.76
N LEU A 279 -12.31 22.99 9.28
CA LEU A 279 -11.82 21.65 9.62
C LEU A 279 -10.33 21.49 9.25
N ILE A 280 -9.92 21.87 8.04
CA ILE A 280 -8.49 21.84 7.64
C ILE A 280 -7.63 22.71 8.55
N ARG A 281 -8.06 23.93 8.89
CA ARG A 281 -7.28 24.83 9.77
C ARG A 281 -7.07 24.21 11.16
N ASP A 282 -8.06 23.47 11.64
CA ASP A 282 -8.03 22.90 12.98
C ASP A 282 -7.24 21.56 12.97
N MET A 283 -7.36 20.73 11.91
CA MET A 283 -6.44 19.59 11.63
C MET A 283 -4.97 20.01 11.68
N LYS A 284 -4.60 21.15 11.05
CA LYS A 284 -3.20 21.63 11.05
C LYS A 284 -2.65 22.00 12.43
N LYS A 285 -3.51 22.19 13.45
CA LYS A 285 -3.12 22.65 14.79
C LYS A 285 -3.14 21.56 15.87
N VAL A 286 -3.88 20.49 15.64
CA VAL A 286 -4.17 19.45 16.64
C VAL A 286 -3.20 18.27 16.51
N ASN A 287 -2.87 17.65 17.64
CA ASN A 287 -2.04 16.45 17.72
C ASN A 287 -2.87 15.19 17.37
N PHE A 288 -3.31 15.05 16.11
CA PHE A 288 -4.11 13.90 15.67
C PHE A 288 -3.42 13.04 14.60
N LEU A 289 -2.24 13.43 14.12
CA LEU A 289 -1.48 12.65 13.15
C LEU A 289 -0.56 11.67 13.88
N LEU A 290 -0.43 10.45 13.36
CA LEU A 290 0.38 9.40 13.98
C LEU A 290 1.77 9.37 13.34
N ALA A 291 2.80 9.67 14.13
CA ALA A 291 4.20 9.58 13.69
C ALA A 291 4.95 8.54 14.52
N SER A 292 5.92 7.87 13.89
CA SER A 292 6.78 6.88 14.53
C SER A 292 8.19 7.42 14.78
N ARG A 293 8.83 6.92 15.83
CA ARG A 293 10.26 7.07 16.08
C ARG A 293 10.87 5.68 16.29
N GLU A 294 12.00 5.41 15.65
CA GLU A 294 12.75 4.18 15.94
C GLU A 294 13.53 4.37 17.24
N LEU A 295 13.37 3.43 18.17
CA LEU A 295 14.18 3.38 19.38
C LEU A 295 15.42 2.49 19.16
N PRO A 296 16.57 2.80 19.78
CA PRO A 296 17.72 1.90 19.76
C PRO A 296 17.34 0.58 20.47
N SER A 297 17.69 -0.55 19.85
CA SER A 297 17.46 -1.86 20.48
C SER A 297 18.22 -1.95 21.81
N LYS A 298 17.53 -2.40 22.86
CA LYS A 298 18.07 -2.42 24.23
C LYS A 298 18.95 -3.63 24.54
N THR A 299 19.05 -4.58 23.62
CA THR A 299 19.88 -5.80 23.73
C THR A 299 21.34 -5.52 23.33
N LYS A 300 22.05 -4.78 24.19
CA LYS A 300 23.49 -4.98 24.40
C LYS A 300 23.73 -5.63 25.75
N SER A 301 23.20 -6.84 25.91
CA SER A 301 23.64 -7.77 26.94
C SER A 301 25.04 -8.27 26.57
N GLU A 302 26.03 -7.98 27.41
CA GLU A 302 27.40 -8.43 27.18
C GLU A 302 27.49 -9.97 27.23
N GLY A 303 28.01 -10.57 26.16
CA GLY A 303 28.50 -11.94 26.13
C GLY A 303 27.45 -13.04 25.93
N ILE A 304 27.30 -13.48 24.68
CA ILE A 304 27.40 -14.87 24.22
C ILE A 304 27.53 -14.81 22.69
N ASP A 305 28.59 -15.38 22.12
CA ASP A 305 28.68 -15.61 20.67
C ASP A 305 27.74 -16.77 20.30
N ASP A 306 26.58 -16.46 19.73
CA ASP A 306 25.77 -17.44 19.01
C ASP A 306 25.26 -16.84 17.70
N ALA A 307 25.62 -17.45 16.57
CA ALA A 307 25.66 -16.80 15.26
C ALA A 307 24.31 -16.81 14.52
N HIS A 308 23.24 -16.45 15.22
CA HIS A 308 21.87 -16.40 14.72
C HIS A 308 21.10 -15.16 15.24
N GLU A 309 21.65 -13.96 15.01
CA GLU A 309 20.86 -12.73 15.08
C GLU A 309 19.91 -12.67 13.87
N GLU A 310 18.66 -13.14 14.07
CA GLU A 310 17.53 -12.60 13.30
C GLU A 310 17.47 -11.09 13.60
N GLU A 311 17.50 -10.23 12.58
CA GLU A 311 17.33 -8.78 12.76
C GLU A 311 15.92 -8.50 13.31
N GLU A 312 15.77 -8.45 14.65
CA GLU A 312 14.54 -8.02 15.30
C GLU A 312 14.14 -6.65 14.74
N ALA A 313 12.96 -6.59 14.13
CA ALA A 313 12.46 -5.39 13.48
C ALA A 313 12.47 -4.21 14.48
N PRO A 314 13.06 -3.05 14.11
CA PRO A 314 13.32 -1.98 15.06
C PRO A 314 12.02 -1.50 15.71
N VAL A 315 11.99 -1.48 17.05
CA VAL A 315 10.80 -1.12 17.82
C VAL A 315 10.42 0.33 17.53
N ARG A 316 9.31 0.51 16.82
CA ARG A 316 8.72 1.81 16.48
C ARG A 316 7.81 2.29 17.62
N GLU A 317 8.20 3.39 18.24
CA GLU A 317 7.34 4.11 19.18
C GLU A 317 6.41 5.04 18.40
N TRP A 318 5.11 4.72 18.40
CA TRP A 318 4.08 5.55 17.77
C TRP A 318 3.55 6.62 18.75
N GLN A 319 3.47 7.87 18.30
CA GLN A 319 2.88 8.97 19.07
C GLN A 319 2.07 9.93 18.20
N LEU A 320 1.15 10.65 18.85
CA LEU A 320 0.32 11.66 18.19
C LEU A 320 1.00 13.03 18.16
N VAL A 321 1.07 13.61 16.97
CA VAL A 321 1.79 14.85 16.67
C VAL A 321 0.96 15.79 15.79
N LYS A 322 1.39 17.05 15.70
CA LYS A 322 0.86 18.00 14.71
C LYS A 322 1.54 17.77 13.37
N ALA A 323 0.91 18.20 12.29
CA ALA A 323 1.50 18.11 10.94
C ALA A 323 2.91 18.72 10.88
N ALA A 324 3.13 19.90 11.48
CA ALA A 324 4.44 20.57 11.47
C ALA A 324 5.54 19.84 12.26
N ASP A 325 5.19 18.92 13.16
CA ASP A 325 6.13 18.14 13.98
C ASP A 325 6.45 16.76 13.38
N ALA A 326 5.55 16.24 12.53
CA ALA A 326 5.77 15.05 11.70
C ALA A 326 6.71 15.38 10.52
N VAL A 327 7.54 14.42 10.12
CA VAL A 327 8.51 14.59 9.03
C VAL A 327 8.31 13.49 7.99
N ILE A 328 8.21 13.89 6.72
CA ILE A 328 8.08 12.96 5.59
C ILE A 328 9.48 12.49 5.16
N VAL A 329 9.64 11.19 4.90
CA VAL A 329 10.94 10.56 4.65
C VAL A 329 11.25 10.54 3.14
N ASP A 330 11.63 11.69 2.59
CA ASP A 330 12.03 11.83 1.19
C ASP A 330 13.51 11.49 0.92
N ASP A 331 14.35 11.47 1.96
CA ASP A 331 15.74 11.01 1.90
C ASP A 331 16.01 9.93 2.96
N TYR A 332 15.97 8.66 2.53
CA TYR A 332 16.25 7.52 3.40
C TYR A 332 17.69 7.51 3.95
N ALA A 333 18.67 8.08 3.23
CA ALA A 333 20.05 8.11 3.70
C ALA A 333 20.21 9.06 4.89
N SER A 334 19.58 10.24 4.84
CA SER A 334 19.47 11.11 6.02
C SER A 334 18.58 10.51 7.10
N PHE A 335 17.52 9.78 6.76
CA PHE A 335 16.64 9.15 7.74
C PHE A 335 17.39 8.13 8.59
N SER A 336 18.17 7.24 7.97
CA SER A 336 18.98 6.25 8.69
C SER A 336 19.91 6.89 9.74
N LEU A 337 20.46 8.07 9.46
CA LEU A 337 21.31 8.84 10.38
C LEU A 337 20.56 9.55 11.53
N PHE A 338 19.25 9.77 11.37
CA PHE A 338 18.44 10.61 12.26
C PHE A 338 17.15 9.95 12.78
N LYS A 339 16.96 8.65 12.54
CA LYS A 339 15.75 7.87 12.86
C LYS A 339 15.32 7.90 14.33
N GLU A 340 16.27 8.04 15.25
CA GLU A 340 16.03 8.22 16.70
C GLU A 340 15.65 9.67 17.09
N SER A 341 15.89 10.64 16.20
CA SER A 341 15.76 12.09 16.43
C SER A 341 14.67 12.75 15.58
N VAL A 342 13.92 11.95 14.82
CA VAL A 342 12.89 12.37 13.87
C VAL A 342 11.61 11.59 14.15
N LEU A 343 10.47 12.27 13.99
CA LEU A 343 9.14 11.68 14.07
C LEU A 343 8.65 11.48 12.64
N ALA A 344 8.88 10.28 12.11
CA ALA A 344 8.55 9.93 10.74
C ALA A 344 7.04 9.78 10.56
N ALA A 345 6.51 10.40 9.51
CA ALA A 345 5.18 10.07 9.00
C ALA A 345 5.14 8.59 8.52
N PRO A 346 3.96 7.96 8.45
CA PRO A 346 3.80 6.65 7.84
C PRO A 346 4.22 6.67 6.36
N GLN A 347 5.00 5.68 5.93
CA GLN A 347 5.54 5.57 4.57
C GLN A 347 4.51 4.93 3.62
N GLU A 348 3.39 5.62 3.42
CA GLU A 348 2.30 5.22 2.50
C GLU A 348 1.95 6.44 1.63
N GLU A 349 1.92 6.30 0.30
CA GLU A 349 1.82 7.43 -0.63
C GLU A 349 0.63 8.36 -0.34
N THR A 350 -0.55 7.77 -0.05
CA THR A 350 -1.78 8.53 0.27
C THR A 350 -1.69 9.28 1.60
N LEU A 351 -1.04 8.68 2.61
CA LEU A 351 -0.81 9.32 3.90
C LEU A 351 0.23 10.43 3.78
N GLU A 352 1.35 10.21 3.08
CA GLU A 352 2.36 11.25 2.85
C GLU A 352 1.75 12.47 2.16
N ASP A 353 0.95 12.26 1.11
CA ASP A 353 0.23 13.35 0.42
C ASP A 353 -0.71 14.13 1.36
N MET A 354 -1.45 13.45 2.24
CA MET A 354 -2.25 14.11 3.28
C MET A 354 -1.37 14.94 4.23
N TYR A 355 -0.21 14.42 4.65
CA TYR A 355 0.71 15.11 5.55
C TYR A 355 1.33 16.35 4.88
N VAL A 356 1.71 16.27 3.59
CA VAL A 356 2.15 17.44 2.78
C VAL A 356 1.07 18.51 2.77
N GLN A 357 -0.18 18.13 2.49
CA GLN A 357 -1.31 19.07 2.41
C GLN A 357 -1.62 19.73 3.77
N LEU A 358 -1.43 19.00 4.87
CA LEU A 358 -1.53 19.55 6.23
C LEU A 358 -0.30 20.40 6.60
N GLY A 359 0.84 20.21 5.94
CA GLY A 359 2.01 21.07 6.05
C GLY A 359 3.16 20.46 6.83
N ALA A 360 3.29 19.13 6.79
CA ALA A 360 4.46 18.43 7.29
C ALA A 360 5.70 18.74 6.42
N PRO A 361 6.87 19.05 7.02
CA PRO A 361 8.12 19.20 6.28
C PRO A 361 8.68 17.86 5.79
N ASN A 362 9.30 17.90 4.62
CA ASN A 362 10.18 16.85 4.11
C ASN A 362 11.50 16.82 4.90
N LEU A 363 12.06 15.63 5.14
CA LEU A 363 13.33 15.44 5.83
C LEU A 363 14.48 16.19 5.12
N GLY A 364 14.59 16.07 3.79
CA GLY A 364 15.60 16.77 2.99
C GLY A 364 15.54 18.29 3.11
N SER A 365 14.37 18.87 3.47
CA SER A 365 14.21 20.32 3.66
C SER A 365 14.70 20.83 5.03
N ILE A 366 14.76 19.94 6.03
CA ILE A 366 15.21 20.25 7.40
C ILE A 366 16.66 19.79 7.66
N VAL A 367 17.21 18.88 6.86
CA VAL A 367 18.63 18.51 6.91
C VAL A 367 19.48 19.67 6.37
N VAL A 368 20.52 20.03 7.11
CA VAL A 368 21.54 21.01 6.72
C VAL A 368 22.86 20.28 6.52
N GLU A 369 23.42 20.41 5.32
CA GLU A 369 24.72 19.86 4.94
C GLU A 369 25.82 20.94 5.03
N ASP A 370 26.82 20.73 5.89
CA ASP A 370 28.05 21.53 6.00
C ASP A 370 29.24 20.73 5.47
N VAL A 371 29.76 21.14 4.31
CA VAL A 371 30.86 20.49 3.59
C VAL A 371 32.20 21.12 4.01
N ARG A 372 33.08 20.31 4.60
CA ARG A 372 34.43 20.75 5.01
C ARG A 372 35.50 19.97 4.26
N CYS A 373 36.21 20.67 3.39
CA CYS A 373 37.38 20.17 2.67
C CYS A 373 38.67 20.64 3.37
N GLY A 374 39.64 19.75 3.53
CA GLY A 374 40.98 20.06 4.01
C GLY A 374 41.82 20.80 2.97
N TYR A 375 43.10 21.02 3.29
CA TYR A 375 44.04 21.67 2.39
C TYR A 375 44.28 20.87 1.10
N ALA A 376 44.69 21.57 0.05
CA ALA A 376 45.09 20.98 -1.21
C ALA A 376 46.24 19.99 -1.02
N ALA A 377 46.13 18.79 -1.60
CA ALA A 377 47.25 17.85 -1.63
C ALA A 377 48.34 18.34 -2.61
N PRO A 378 49.63 18.01 -2.38
CA PRO A 378 50.71 18.38 -3.30
C PRO A 378 50.63 17.64 -4.64
N ASP A 379 50.13 16.40 -4.67
CA ASP A 379 49.86 15.69 -5.91
C ASP A 379 48.44 15.97 -6.42
N GLN A 380 48.34 16.46 -7.66
CA GLN A 380 47.11 16.77 -8.38
C GLN A 380 46.94 15.95 -9.66
N ARG A 381 47.80 14.95 -9.92
CA ARG A 381 47.76 14.11 -11.14
C ARG A 381 46.41 13.40 -11.30
N ASN A 382 45.87 12.86 -10.20
CA ASN A 382 44.57 12.20 -10.19
C ASN A 382 43.41 13.17 -10.51
N ALA A 383 43.44 14.40 -10.00
CA ALA A 383 42.45 15.43 -10.34
C ALA A 383 42.48 15.80 -11.83
N ILE A 384 43.67 16.01 -12.41
CA ILE A 384 43.82 16.32 -13.84
C ILE A 384 43.33 15.16 -14.73
N LYS A 385 43.62 13.91 -14.34
CA LYS A 385 43.14 12.70 -15.04
C LYS A 385 41.60 12.60 -14.96
N LEU A 386 41.04 12.76 -13.76
CA LEU A 386 39.61 12.69 -13.52
C LEU A 386 38.85 13.82 -14.23
N GLN A 387 39.38 15.05 -14.24
CA GLN A 387 38.74 16.18 -14.92
C GLN A 387 38.58 15.93 -16.42
N LYS A 388 39.64 15.43 -17.09
CA LYS A 388 39.56 15.01 -18.51
C LYS A 388 38.54 13.90 -18.71
N GLN A 389 38.51 12.92 -17.82
CA GLN A 389 37.55 11.81 -17.86
C GLN A 389 36.10 12.29 -17.67
N ILE A 390 35.84 13.22 -16.75
CA ILE A 390 34.51 13.84 -16.57
C ILE A 390 34.08 14.58 -17.84
N HIS A 391 34.94 15.39 -18.45
CA HIS A 391 34.61 16.11 -19.69
C HIS A 391 34.25 15.16 -20.85
N GLU A 392 34.98 14.05 -20.99
CA GLU A 392 34.68 13.02 -22.00
C GLU A 392 33.34 12.30 -21.72
N ARG A 393 33.11 11.86 -20.48
CA ARG A 393 31.96 11.00 -20.13
C ARG A 393 30.67 11.77 -19.88
N ALA A 394 30.73 13.01 -19.39
CA ALA A 394 29.56 13.86 -19.25
C ALA A 394 28.88 14.16 -20.60
N ARG A 395 29.65 14.23 -21.70
CA ARG A 395 29.11 14.37 -23.06
C ARG A 395 28.30 13.16 -23.51
N LEU A 396 28.69 11.94 -23.10
CA LEU A 396 27.93 10.71 -23.36
C LEU A 396 26.68 10.67 -22.47
N PHE A 397 26.85 10.93 -21.17
CA PHE A 397 25.75 10.95 -20.19
C PHE A 397 24.63 11.94 -20.54
N LEU A 398 24.98 13.12 -21.06
CA LEU A 398 24.02 14.15 -21.44
C LEU A 398 23.41 13.96 -22.84
N HIS A 399 23.93 13.04 -23.66
CA HIS A 399 23.43 12.85 -25.03
C HIS A 399 22.00 12.29 -25.06
N ASP A 400 21.72 11.34 -24.16
CA ASP A 400 20.45 10.60 -24.11
C ASP A 400 19.44 11.21 -23.13
N LEU A 401 19.74 12.38 -22.57
CA LEU A 401 18.88 13.09 -21.61
C LEU A 401 18.08 14.23 -22.27
N PRO A 402 16.78 14.37 -21.98
CA PRO A 402 15.97 15.49 -22.46
C PRO A 402 16.49 16.82 -21.88
N LYS A 403 16.48 17.87 -22.71
CA LYS A 403 17.07 19.18 -22.38
C LYS A 403 16.43 19.83 -21.15
N GLU A 404 15.15 19.53 -20.92
CA GLU A 404 14.32 20.04 -19.84
C GLU A 404 14.77 19.56 -18.46
N VAL A 405 15.57 18.49 -18.39
CA VAL A 405 16.10 17.92 -17.13
C VAL A 405 17.53 18.40 -16.84
N ILE A 406 18.23 18.93 -17.85
CA ILE A 406 19.63 19.35 -17.77
C ILE A 406 19.72 20.77 -17.15
N LYS A 407 20.37 20.87 -16.00
CA LYS A 407 20.69 22.13 -15.32
C LYS A 407 21.95 22.78 -15.90
N HIS A 408 22.99 21.98 -16.14
CA HIS A 408 24.27 22.43 -16.69
C HIS A 408 24.77 21.46 -17.78
N ASP A 409 25.13 22.01 -18.95
CA ASP A 409 25.56 21.21 -20.10
C ASP A 409 27.06 20.85 -20.05
N ALA A 410 27.52 20.02 -20.99
CA ALA A 410 28.92 19.59 -21.04
C ALA A 410 29.90 20.77 -21.25
N LYS A 411 29.50 21.83 -21.96
CA LYS A 411 30.34 23.03 -22.13
C LYS A 411 30.44 23.83 -20.83
N TRP A 412 29.36 23.90 -20.07
CA TRP A 412 29.38 24.54 -18.76
C TRP A 412 30.34 23.83 -17.82
N LEU A 413 30.30 22.48 -17.75
CA LEU A 413 31.24 21.70 -16.96
C LEU A 413 32.69 21.97 -17.36
N GLU A 414 33.00 21.94 -18.65
CA GLU A 414 34.36 22.18 -19.16
C GLU A 414 34.93 23.57 -18.81
N ASN A 415 34.06 24.58 -18.69
CA ASN A 415 34.47 25.97 -18.41
C ASN A 415 34.41 26.35 -16.92
N HIS A 416 33.57 25.68 -16.11
CA HIS A 416 33.28 26.08 -14.73
C HIS A 416 33.61 25.02 -13.68
N LEU A 417 33.66 23.73 -14.01
CA LEU A 417 34.02 22.69 -13.05
C LEU A 417 35.54 22.53 -12.99
N THR A 418 36.10 22.69 -11.78
CA THR A 418 37.49 22.34 -11.48
C THR A 418 37.53 21.13 -10.57
N VAL A 419 38.56 20.29 -10.71
CA VAL A 419 38.76 19.11 -9.84
C VAL A 419 40.03 19.33 -9.03
N GLN A 420 40.00 19.01 -7.74
CA GLN A 420 41.13 19.22 -6.84
C GLN A 420 41.27 18.08 -5.83
N VAL A 421 42.47 17.52 -5.69
CA VAL A 421 42.80 16.59 -4.60
C VAL A 421 43.00 17.38 -3.31
N VAL A 422 42.31 17.00 -2.25
CA VAL A 422 42.43 17.57 -0.90
C VAL A 422 42.79 16.48 0.11
N GLN A 423 43.45 16.85 1.22
CA GLN A 423 43.93 15.89 2.22
C GLN A 423 42.80 15.11 2.91
N SER A 424 41.65 15.74 3.12
CA SER A 424 40.48 15.14 3.77
C SER A 424 39.19 15.82 3.34
N ILE A 425 38.08 15.08 3.37
CA ILE A 425 36.73 15.61 3.14
C ILE A 425 35.84 15.07 4.26
N SER A 426 35.10 15.96 4.91
CA SER A 426 34.09 15.61 5.89
C SER A 426 32.78 16.33 5.57
N LEU A 427 31.69 15.58 5.63
CA LEU A 427 30.34 16.10 5.45
C LEU A 427 29.62 16.02 6.79
N ARG A 428 29.26 17.17 7.36
CA ARG A 428 28.42 17.23 8.54
C ARG A 428 26.98 17.41 8.11
N ARG A 429 26.13 16.42 8.37
CA ARG A 429 24.67 16.58 8.33
C ARG A 429 24.19 16.98 9.71
N SER A 430 23.24 17.89 9.80
CA SER A 430 22.55 18.23 11.05
C SER A 430 21.11 18.63 10.81
N LEU A 431 20.21 18.35 11.74
CA LEU A 431 18.82 18.78 11.64
C LEU A 431 18.66 20.25 12.04
N ARG A 432 18.00 21.05 11.20
CA ARG A 432 17.73 22.47 11.47
C ARG A 432 16.97 22.64 12.79
N GLY A 433 17.53 23.42 13.71
CA GLY A 433 16.93 23.68 15.03
C GLY A 433 17.11 22.56 16.07
N ARG A 434 17.89 21.51 15.78
CA ARG A 434 18.27 20.48 16.76
C ARG A 434 19.81 20.39 16.87
N ASN A 435 20.31 20.01 18.03
CA ASN A 435 21.76 19.81 18.27
C ASN A 435 22.29 18.46 17.75
N THR A 436 21.45 17.67 17.08
CA THR A 436 21.82 16.37 16.50
C THR A 436 22.49 16.56 15.14
N GLY A 437 23.71 16.04 15.02
CA GLY A 437 24.45 16.07 13.77
C GLY A 437 25.43 14.92 13.66
N HIS A 438 25.55 14.39 12.45
CA HIS A 438 26.42 13.28 12.11
C HIS A 438 27.53 13.78 11.16
N VAL A 439 28.77 13.32 11.36
CA VAL A 439 29.92 13.71 10.53
C VAL A 439 30.43 12.48 9.78
N GLU A 440 30.15 12.43 8.48
CA GLU A 440 30.58 11.37 7.57
C GLU A 440 31.95 11.75 6.96
N LYS A 441 32.91 10.83 6.93
CA LYS A 441 34.11 10.99 6.08
C LYS A 441 33.73 10.67 4.64
N ARG A 442 34.02 11.58 3.71
CA ARG A 442 33.78 11.37 2.27
C ARG A 442 35.06 11.34 1.47
N SER A 443 34.93 10.84 0.25
CA SER A 443 36.01 10.71 -0.74
C SER A 443 35.81 11.64 -1.94
N ALA A 444 34.60 12.12 -2.18
CA ALA A 444 34.31 13.17 -3.16
C ALA A 444 33.14 14.06 -2.73
N VAL A 445 33.23 15.35 -3.05
CA VAL A 445 32.15 16.34 -2.85
C VAL A 445 32.35 17.56 -3.75
N VAL A 446 31.29 18.22 -4.19
CA VAL A 446 31.39 19.56 -4.79
C VAL A 446 31.33 20.61 -3.70
N SER A 447 32.36 21.47 -3.64
CA SER A 447 32.43 22.63 -2.75
C SER A 447 32.27 23.92 -3.56
N ARG A 448 31.49 24.87 -3.02
CA ARG A 448 31.28 26.20 -3.59
C ARG A 448 31.75 27.23 -2.56
N ARG A 449 32.73 28.07 -2.91
CA ARG A 449 33.18 29.15 -2.01
C ARG A 449 32.11 30.25 -1.97
N GLN A 450 32.01 30.97 -0.85
CA GLN A 450 30.89 31.86 -0.53
C GLN A 450 30.67 33.06 -1.48
N ASN A 451 31.57 33.31 -2.45
CA ASN A 451 31.52 34.46 -3.36
C ASN A 451 31.31 34.04 -4.83
N ASN A 452 30.21 33.36 -5.12
CA ASN A 452 29.78 32.98 -6.49
C ASN A 452 30.88 32.34 -7.36
N SER A 453 31.77 31.55 -6.74
CA SER A 453 32.89 30.93 -7.43
C SER A 453 32.45 29.71 -8.23
N ASN A 454 33.17 29.44 -9.33
CA ASN A 454 33.18 28.15 -10.02
C ASN A 454 33.20 26.97 -9.03
N PRO A 455 32.39 25.91 -9.23
CA PRO A 455 32.38 24.74 -8.36
C PRO A 455 33.72 23.99 -8.42
N ILE A 456 34.15 23.50 -7.26
CA ILE A 456 35.34 22.67 -7.11
C ILE A 456 34.90 21.28 -6.67
N LEU A 457 35.07 20.28 -7.52
CA LEU A 457 34.98 18.87 -7.13
C LEU A 457 36.24 18.51 -6.33
N CYS A 458 36.10 18.47 -5.01
CA CYS A 458 37.14 18.01 -4.12
C CYS A 458 37.13 16.47 -4.07
N ILE A 459 38.30 15.84 -4.21
CA ILE A 459 38.48 14.38 -4.07
C ILE A 459 39.58 14.06 -3.03
N SER A 460 39.44 12.95 -2.32
CA SER A 460 40.47 12.45 -1.40
C SER A 460 41.70 11.89 -2.14
N PRO A 461 42.86 11.73 -1.48
CA PRO A 461 44.01 11.07 -2.07
C PRO A 461 43.76 9.55 -2.18
N GLY A 462 44.44 8.88 -3.11
CA GLY A 462 44.30 7.43 -3.34
C GLY A 462 43.27 7.08 -4.42
N ASP A 463 42.55 5.98 -4.22
CA ASP A 463 41.58 5.45 -5.18
C ASP A 463 40.32 6.31 -5.29
N ILE A 464 39.87 6.52 -6.53
CA ILE A 464 38.73 7.39 -6.83
C ILE A 464 37.42 6.63 -6.67
N ASN A 465 36.64 7.00 -5.66
CA ASN A 465 35.27 6.51 -5.52
C ASN A 465 34.35 7.17 -6.56
N PHE A 466 34.20 6.51 -7.72
CA PHE A 466 33.38 7.00 -8.82
C PHE A 466 31.89 7.16 -8.47
N TYR A 467 31.35 6.42 -7.48
CA TYR A 467 29.97 6.60 -7.02
C TYR A 467 29.78 7.96 -6.34
N GLN A 468 30.64 8.32 -5.38
CA GLN A 468 30.55 9.63 -4.70
C GLN A 468 30.85 10.78 -5.66
N VAL A 469 31.79 10.60 -6.61
CA VAL A 469 32.03 11.56 -7.70
C VAL A 469 30.76 11.76 -8.54
N SER A 470 30.11 10.67 -8.96
CA SER A 470 28.89 10.74 -9.76
C SER A 470 27.73 11.36 -8.99
N GLN A 471 27.56 11.00 -7.71
CA GLN A 471 26.53 11.58 -6.85
C GLN A 471 26.68 13.10 -6.79
N ALA A 472 27.89 13.60 -6.53
CA ALA A 472 28.17 15.04 -6.46
C ALA A 472 27.98 15.74 -7.81
N LEU A 473 28.39 15.11 -8.92
CA LEU A 473 28.24 15.67 -10.28
C LEU A 473 26.78 15.74 -10.73
N VAL A 474 25.97 14.71 -10.50
CA VAL A 474 24.57 14.66 -10.98
C VAL A 474 23.70 15.75 -10.32
N HIS A 475 24.01 16.18 -9.09
CA HIS A 475 23.36 17.32 -8.41
C HIS A 475 23.73 18.69 -9.01
N GLU A 476 24.89 18.82 -9.66
CA GLU A 476 25.22 20.02 -10.43
C GLU A 476 24.67 19.95 -11.86
N ILE A 477 24.63 18.76 -12.47
CA ILE A 477 24.27 18.57 -13.88
C ILE A 477 22.76 18.55 -14.13
N LEU A 478 21.94 18.01 -13.21
CA LEU A 478 20.49 17.84 -13.41
C LEU A 478 19.65 18.70 -12.46
N LEU A 479 18.43 19.04 -12.89
CA LEU A 479 17.44 19.76 -12.07
C LEU A 479 16.81 18.87 -11.00
N ARG A 480 16.65 17.57 -11.28
CA ARG A 480 16.11 16.56 -10.37
C ARG A 480 17.00 15.31 -10.42
N PRO A 481 18.04 15.20 -9.58
CA PRO A 481 18.92 14.04 -9.55
C PRO A 481 18.15 12.78 -9.14
N LYS A 482 18.42 11.65 -9.81
CA LYS A 482 17.86 10.33 -9.47
C LYS A 482 18.99 9.32 -9.22
N LEU A 483 18.69 8.26 -8.46
CA LEU A 483 19.66 7.17 -8.21
C LEU A 483 20.16 6.54 -9.52
N HIS A 484 19.26 6.21 -10.44
CA HIS A 484 19.62 5.68 -11.76
C HIS A 484 20.59 6.60 -12.52
N SER A 485 20.37 7.92 -12.51
CA SER A 485 21.27 8.89 -13.13
C SER A 485 22.68 8.88 -12.51
N THR A 486 22.77 8.67 -11.20
CA THR A 486 24.04 8.53 -10.46
C THR A 486 24.78 7.25 -10.89
N LEU A 487 24.08 6.12 -10.90
CA LEU A 487 24.65 4.82 -11.27
C LEU A 487 25.08 4.78 -12.75
N THR A 488 24.32 5.39 -13.66
CA THR A 488 24.68 5.49 -15.08
C THR A 488 25.92 6.35 -15.29
N LEU A 489 26.05 7.50 -14.62
CA LEU A 489 27.27 8.31 -14.69
C LEU A 489 28.48 7.57 -14.06
N GLU A 490 28.28 6.83 -12.97
CA GLU A 490 29.33 6.01 -12.36
C GLU A 490 29.82 4.93 -13.33
N MET A 491 28.91 4.18 -13.95
CA MET A 491 29.23 3.16 -14.96
C MET A 491 29.97 3.78 -16.14
N LEU A 492 29.54 4.95 -16.63
CA LEU A 492 30.21 5.68 -17.71
C LEU A 492 31.61 6.17 -17.32
N LEU A 493 31.86 6.50 -16.05
CA LEU A 493 33.18 6.87 -15.55
C LEU A 493 34.08 5.64 -15.32
N LYS A 494 33.56 4.53 -14.77
CA LYS A 494 34.32 3.29 -14.51
C LYS A 494 34.72 2.54 -15.78
N THR A 495 33.82 2.43 -16.75
CA THR A 495 34.00 1.64 -17.98
C THR A 495 35.06 2.25 -18.91
N ASP A 496 35.82 1.45 -19.66
CA ASP A 496 36.70 2.00 -20.71
C ASP A 496 35.91 2.54 -21.94
N LEU A 497 36.58 3.07 -22.97
CA LEU A 497 35.87 3.59 -24.16
C LEU A 497 35.52 2.49 -25.19
N LEU A 498 36.24 1.37 -25.22
CA LEU A 498 36.01 0.29 -26.17
C LEU A 498 34.82 -0.58 -25.72
N GLU A 499 34.74 -0.89 -24.44
CA GLU A 499 33.61 -1.59 -23.83
C GLU A 499 32.33 -0.73 -23.88
N LEU A 500 32.43 0.60 -23.72
CA LEU A 500 31.30 1.49 -24.01
C LEU A 500 30.87 1.47 -25.48
N ARG A 501 31.80 1.33 -26.45
CA ARG A 501 31.44 1.14 -27.87
C ARG A 501 30.65 -0.14 -28.07
N VAL A 502 31.08 -1.24 -27.45
CA VAL A 502 30.39 -2.54 -27.51
C VAL A 502 29.00 -2.46 -26.86
N ARG A 503 28.85 -1.66 -25.79
CA ARG A 503 27.57 -1.34 -25.13
C ARG A 503 26.70 -0.33 -25.90
N GLY A 504 27.08 0.08 -27.12
CA GLY A 504 26.28 0.92 -28.00
C GLY A 504 26.48 2.44 -27.87
N TYR A 505 27.37 2.92 -26.99
CA TYR A 505 27.62 4.36 -26.84
C TYR A 505 28.45 4.92 -27.99
N ASN A 506 28.07 6.11 -28.48
CA ASN A 506 28.79 6.80 -29.56
C ASN A 506 30.09 7.48 -29.06
N VAL A 507 31.12 6.65 -28.83
CA VAL A 507 32.46 7.08 -28.39
C VAL A 507 33.39 7.48 -29.52
N GLU A 508 32.98 7.33 -30.79
CA GLU A 508 33.90 7.36 -31.94
C GLU A 508 34.57 8.74 -32.13
N ARG A 509 33.85 9.82 -31.80
CA ARG A 509 34.40 11.18 -31.73
C ARG A 509 35.52 11.32 -30.69
N ILE A 510 35.35 10.70 -29.51
CA ILE A 510 36.32 10.74 -28.42
C ILE A 510 37.56 9.91 -28.78
N LEU A 511 37.36 8.72 -29.33
CA LEU A 511 38.45 7.86 -29.82
C LEU A 511 39.27 8.55 -30.94
N ARG A 512 38.61 9.22 -31.90
CA ARG A 512 39.29 9.98 -32.96
C ARG A 512 40.10 11.14 -32.41
N GLN A 513 39.59 11.87 -31.41
CA GLN A 513 40.34 12.93 -30.73
C GLN A 513 41.56 12.38 -29.98
N LYS A 514 41.44 11.26 -29.26
CA LYS A 514 42.58 10.60 -28.61
C LYS A 514 43.63 10.10 -29.61
N ALA A 515 43.20 9.48 -30.70
CA ALA A 515 44.12 9.01 -31.74
C ALA A 515 44.87 10.17 -32.42
N ALA A 516 44.20 11.30 -32.68
CA ALA A 516 44.85 12.50 -33.20
C ALA A 516 45.86 13.09 -32.19
N ALA A 517 45.49 13.21 -30.92
CA ALA A 517 46.38 13.70 -29.86
C ALA A 517 47.59 12.76 -29.65
N ALA A 518 47.39 11.44 -29.69
CA ALA A 518 48.46 10.46 -29.60
C ALA A 518 49.45 10.58 -30.77
N LYS A 519 48.96 10.66 -32.02
CA LYS A 519 49.82 10.87 -33.20
C LYS A 519 50.61 12.18 -33.14
N MET A 520 50.00 13.27 -32.65
CA MET A 520 50.70 14.53 -32.46
C MET A 520 51.78 14.44 -31.37
N ALA A 521 51.49 13.78 -30.24
CA ALA A 521 52.46 13.59 -29.16
C ALA A 521 53.61 12.62 -29.57
N GLU A 522 53.31 11.59 -30.35
CA GLU A 522 54.31 10.66 -30.90
C GLU A 522 55.20 11.37 -31.93
N SER A 523 54.63 12.17 -32.84
CA SER A 523 55.39 13.01 -33.76
C SER A 523 56.28 14.02 -33.02
N GLN A 524 55.78 14.65 -31.95
CA GLN A 524 56.60 15.54 -31.10
C GLN A 524 57.76 14.80 -30.42
N ARG A 525 57.54 13.58 -29.91
CA ARG A 525 58.61 12.74 -29.35
C ARG A 525 59.63 12.31 -30.40
N GLN A 526 59.19 11.94 -31.59
CA GLN A 526 60.08 11.60 -32.70
C GLN A 526 60.94 12.81 -33.13
N MET A 527 60.36 14.01 -33.17
CA MET A 527 61.13 15.24 -33.42
C MET A 527 62.14 15.54 -32.29
N GLN A 528 61.78 15.35 -31.03
CA GLN A 528 62.71 15.50 -29.90
C GLN A 528 63.87 14.50 -29.99
N VAL A 529 63.60 13.22 -30.25
CA VAL A 529 64.62 12.18 -30.40
C VAL A 529 65.52 12.43 -31.63
N GLU A 530 64.97 12.92 -32.74
CA GLU A 530 65.75 13.30 -33.92
C GLU A 530 66.60 14.56 -33.67
N GLU A 531 66.10 15.54 -32.92
CA GLU A 531 66.86 16.72 -32.50
C GLU A 531 68.00 16.33 -31.54
N ASP A 532 67.72 15.49 -30.55
CA ASP A 532 68.73 14.96 -29.62
C ASP A 532 69.77 14.10 -30.35
N ARG A 533 69.37 13.28 -31.34
CA ARG A 533 70.34 12.51 -32.15
C ARG A 533 71.22 13.44 -32.97
N ARG A 534 70.68 14.49 -33.59
CA ARG A 534 71.47 15.50 -34.32
C ARG A 534 72.41 16.28 -33.40
N ARG A 535 72.00 16.58 -32.17
CA ARG A 535 72.87 17.18 -31.15
C ARG A 535 74.01 16.23 -30.75
N LEU A 536 73.73 14.94 -30.57
CA LEU A 536 74.78 13.93 -30.34
C LEU A 536 75.74 13.81 -31.52
N GLU A 537 75.22 13.70 -32.76
CA GLU A 537 76.04 13.63 -33.98
C GLU A 537 76.96 14.86 -34.13
N GLN A 538 76.47 16.06 -33.79
CA GLN A 538 77.30 17.28 -33.77
C GLN A 538 78.38 17.25 -32.69
N VAL A 539 78.03 16.83 -31.46
CA VAL A 539 79.00 16.69 -30.36
C VAL A 539 80.05 15.62 -30.67
N GLU A 540 79.66 14.53 -31.33
CA GLU A 540 80.55 13.44 -31.71
C GLU A 540 81.48 13.85 -32.87
N GLN A 541 81.00 14.60 -33.86
CA GLN A 541 81.84 15.22 -34.89
C GLN A 541 82.80 16.28 -34.33
N GLU A 542 82.37 17.07 -33.33
CA GLU A 542 83.28 18.00 -32.64
C GLU A 542 84.35 17.25 -31.83
N ARG A 543 84.00 16.11 -31.23
CA ARG A 543 84.93 15.21 -30.53
C ARG A 543 85.95 14.58 -31.48
N GLN A 544 85.50 14.11 -32.65
CA GLN A 544 86.36 13.56 -33.69
C GLN A 544 87.30 14.62 -34.26
N ARG A 545 86.81 15.84 -34.54
CA ARG A 545 87.67 16.96 -34.97
C ARG A 545 88.71 17.36 -33.92
N ARG A 546 88.37 17.33 -32.63
CA ARG A 546 89.36 17.54 -31.56
C ARG A 546 90.40 16.41 -31.51
N GLN A 547 90.00 15.15 -31.68
CA GLN A 547 90.95 14.03 -31.79
C GLN A 547 91.85 14.13 -33.05
N GLU A 548 91.32 14.55 -34.20
CA GLU A 548 92.12 14.78 -35.41
C GLU A 548 93.06 15.99 -35.29
N GLN A 549 92.70 17.01 -34.51
CA GLN A 549 93.59 18.12 -34.17
C GLN A 549 94.68 17.70 -33.16
N GLU A 550 94.34 16.93 -32.14
CA GLU A 550 95.31 16.34 -31.18
C GLU A 550 96.25 15.30 -31.83
N LEU A 551 95.87 14.71 -32.97
CA LEU A 551 96.72 13.79 -33.75
C LEU A 551 97.69 14.48 -34.72
N ASN A 552 97.50 15.77 -35.04
CA ASN A 552 98.34 16.51 -35.99
C ASN A 552 99.35 17.48 -35.34
N GLU A 553 99.26 17.71 -34.03
CA GLU A 553 100.25 18.50 -33.27
C GLU A 553 101.09 17.61 -32.34
N ASN A 554 102.03 16.81 -32.88
CA ASN A 554 103.32 16.48 -32.22
C ASN A 554 104.28 15.63 -33.08
N GLU A 555 105.00 16.26 -34.01
CA GLU A 555 106.39 15.87 -34.31
C GLU A 555 107.35 16.88 -33.67
N ASN A 556 107.71 16.69 -32.39
CA ASN A 556 108.99 17.17 -31.80
C ASN A 556 109.30 16.60 -30.40
N LEU A 557 110.24 15.64 -30.37
CA LEU A 557 111.22 15.26 -29.32
C LEU A 557 110.94 15.48 -27.79
N HIS A 558 110.73 14.35 -27.06
CA HIS A 558 111.41 13.88 -25.79
C HIS A 558 111.46 14.75 -24.48
N PRO A 559 111.72 14.18 -23.25
CA PRO A 559 111.47 12.82 -22.69
C PRO A 559 111.00 12.73 -21.18
N MET A 560 110.16 11.72 -20.81
CA MET A 560 110.07 10.95 -19.52
C MET A 560 109.98 11.67 -18.12
N PRO A 561 109.79 10.99 -16.94
CA PRO A 561 109.31 9.62 -16.58
C PRO A 561 108.12 9.56 -15.55
N GLY A 562 107.50 8.39 -15.27
CA GLY A 562 106.46 8.34 -14.19
C GLY A 562 105.69 7.05 -13.76
N VAL A 563 106.31 5.86 -13.62
CA VAL A 563 105.95 4.73 -12.69
C VAL A 563 104.58 3.95 -12.79
N PHE A 564 104.69 2.61 -12.68
CA PHE A 564 103.74 1.46 -12.63
C PHE A 564 102.86 1.34 -11.35
N PRO A 565 102.03 0.27 -11.06
CA PRO A 565 101.79 -1.03 -11.79
C PRO A 565 100.33 -1.58 -11.93
N ASP A 566 100.20 -2.59 -12.83
CA ASP A 566 99.47 -3.89 -12.80
C ASP A 566 97.99 -4.05 -12.32
N PHE A 567 97.14 -4.71 -13.14
CA PHE A 567 96.87 -6.17 -13.04
C PHE A 567 95.86 -6.72 -14.09
N ILE A 568 95.91 -8.03 -14.32
CA ILE A 568 95.13 -8.86 -15.29
C ILE A 568 95.18 -10.35 -14.80
N PRO A 569 94.59 -11.41 -15.43
CA PRO A 569 93.83 -11.50 -16.70
C PRO A 569 92.54 -12.38 -16.72
N ASN A 570 91.77 -12.31 -17.83
CA ASN A 570 90.89 -13.37 -18.41
C ASN A 570 89.54 -13.71 -17.69
N PHE A 571 88.51 -14.30 -18.33
CA PHE A 571 88.42 -15.18 -19.52
C PHE A 571 87.16 -14.91 -20.42
N ARG A 572 87.32 -15.08 -21.74
CA ARG A 572 86.29 -15.50 -22.74
C ARG A 572 86.47 -17.02 -23.00
N PRO A 573 85.74 -17.75 -23.89
CA PRO A 573 84.60 -17.44 -24.78
C PRO A 573 83.41 -18.42 -24.49
N ASN A 574 82.39 -18.73 -25.32
CA ASN A 574 82.19 -18.84 -26.78
C ASN A 574 80.68 -18.73 -27.10
N ARG A 575 80.26 -18.11 -28.21
CA ARG A 575 79.84 -18.75 -29.50
C ARG A 575 78.72 -19.81 -29.37
N SER A 576 77.71 -19.87 -30.24
CA SER A 576 77.73 -19.53 -31.69
C SER A 576 76.34 -19.27 -32.30
N ALA A 577 76.37 -18.57 -33.46
CA ALA A 577 75.36 -18.51 -34.53
C ALA A 577 74.00 -17.88 -34.17
N ASP A 578 73.67 -16.69 -34.66
CA ASP A 578 73.32 -16.35 -36.06
C ASP A 578 72.03 -17.05 -36.51
N SER A 579 70.90 -16.32 -36.58
CA SER A 579 70.43 -15.59 -37.78
C SER A 579 69.56 -16.52 -38.67
N SER A 580 68.49 -16.09 -39.33
CA SER A 580 67.89 -14.77 -39.53
C SER A 580 66.42 -14.94 -40.01
N LEU A 581 65.66 -13.84 -40.15
CA LEU A 581 64.65 -13.56 -41.21
C LEU A 581 63.84 -14.77 -41.77
N THR A 582 62.51 -14.81 -41.75
CA THR A 582 61.64 -13.92 -42.56
C THR A 582 60.15 -14.00 -42.17
N SER A 583 59.39 -12.99 -42.61
CA SER A 583 57.92 -12.96 -42.73
C SER A 583 57.34 -14.10 -43.60
N SER A 584 56.06 -14.45 -43.37
CA SER A 584 55.00 -14.54 -44.40
C SER A 584 54.01 -15.70 -44.21
N ASN A 585 52.77 -15.33 -43.87
CA ASN A 585 51.48 -15.83 -44.37
C ASN A 585 51.14 -17.33 -44.57
N ASN A 586 49.93 -17.61 -44.07
CA ASN A 586 48.82 -18.34 -44.68
C ASN A 586 48.53 -19.81 -44.31
N ASP A 587 47.22 -19.98 -44.04
CA ASP A 587 46.34 -21.13 -44.23
C ASP A 587 46.66 -22.46 -43.54
N GLY A 588 45.76 -22.85 -42.62
CA GLY A 588 45.92 -24.07 -41.83
C GLY A 588 44.71 -24.59 -41.04
N GLY A 589 43.49 -24.11 -41.28
CA GLY A 589 42.26 -24.88 -41.05
C GLY A 589 41.69 -25.07 -39.62
N MET A 590 40.38 -24.82 -39.56
CA MET A 590 39.35 -25.65 -38.90
C MET A 590 38.98 -25.45 -37.41
N ALA A 591 37.67 -25.21 -37.20
CA ALA A 591 36.84 -25.38 -36.00
C ALA A 591 37.18 -24.57 -34.72
N GLY A 592 36.23 -23.91 -34.05
CA GLY A 592 34.80 -23.75 -34.34
C GLY A 592 34.04 -23.14 -33.15
N PHE A 593 32.71 -23.01 -33.32
CA PHE A 593 31.69 -22.76 -32.27
C PHE A 593 31.49 -21.33 -31.72
N ILE A 594 30.39 -20.72 -32.22
CA ILE A 594 29.42 -19.77 -31.58
C ILE A 594 29.97 -18.62 -30.70
N SER A 595 29.67 -17.33 -30.92
CA SER A 595 28.50 -16.68 -31.55
C SER A 595 27.13 -17.09 -30.98
N GLY A 596 26.79 -16.56 -29.81
CA GLY A 596 25.41 -16.39 -29.32
C GLY A 596 25.28 -14.98 -28.74
N LEU A 597 24.53 -14.07 -29.39
CA LEU A 597 23.11 -13.84 -29.14
C LEU A 597 22.81 -13.72 -27.62
N GLY A 598 22.42 -12.56 -27.09
CA GLY A 598 21.84 -11.42 -27.80
C GLY A 598 20.43 -11.75 -28.29
N ARG A 599 19.55 -12.04 -27.32
CA ARG A 599 18.08 -12.05 -27.32
C ARG A 599 17.69 -12.65 -25.96
N ARG A 600 17.49 -11.77 -24.98
CA ARG A 600 16.57 -11.96 -23.85
C ARG A 600 15.45 -10.95 -24.10
N PHE A 601 14.81 -11.08 -25.26
CA PHE A 601 13.49 -11.70 -25.41
C PHE A 601 12.38 -10.82 -24.82
N GLY A 602 12.14 -9.70 -25.52
CA GLY A 602 10.77 -9.21 -25.68
C GLY A 602 10.00 -10.21 -26.55
N LEU A 603 8.76 -10.47 -26.18
CA LEU A 603 7.95 -11.60 -26.62
C LEU A 603 6.85 -11.10 -27.57
N ASP A 604 7.24 -10.78 -28.81
CA ASP A 604 6.39 -10.04 -29.77
C ASP A 604 6.30 -10.69 -31.17
N GLU A 605 6.80 -11.92 -31.33
CA GLU A 605 6.81 -12.61 -32.65
C GLU A 605 6.39 -14.08 -32.57
N LEU A 606 5.20 -14.32 -31.98
CA LEU A 606 4.51 -15.63 -31.98
C LEU A 606 3.19 -15.61 -32.78
N LEU A 607 3.03 -14.64 -33.70
CA LEU A 607 1.91 -14.55 -34.64
C LEU A 607 2.30 -14.87 -36.11
N ARG A 608 3.40 -15.60 -36.35
CA ARG A 608 3.77 -16.02 -37.71
C ARG A 608 4.65 -17.29 -37.74
N GLY A 609 4.10 -18.38 -38.26
CA GLY A 609 4.80 -19.67 -38.40
C GLY A 609 5.45 -19.90 -39.77
N GLY A 610 6.28 -20.94 -39.90
CA GLY A 610 6.81 -21.39 -41.19
C GLY A 610 8.07 -22.27 -41.19
N ASN A 611 7.94 -23.55 -40.82
CA ASN A 611 8.71 -24.73 -41.26
C ASN A 611 10.26 -24.85 -41.15
N SER A 612 10.63 -26.09 -40.75
CA SER A 612 11.72 -26.96 -41.26
C SER A 612 13.06 -27.16 -40.49
N ALA A 613 13.06 -28.16 -39.58
CA ALA A 613 13.78 -29.47 -39.64
C ALA A 613 15.35 -29.54 -39.75
N PRO A 614 16.03 -30.66 -39.36
CA PRO A 614 16.97 -30.65 -38.22
C PRO A 614 18.30 -31.45 -38.42
N THR A 615 19.00 -31.82 -37.31
CA THR A 615 20.00 -32.91 -37.05
C THR A 615 21.39 -32.45 -36.51
N ASP A 616 22.19 -33.22 -35.73
CA ASP A 616 21.98 -34.22 -34.65
C ASP A 616 23.35 -34.58 -33.95
N ARG A 617 23.38 -35.06 -32.67
CA ARG A 617 24.45 -35.83 -31.93
C ARG A 617 25.89 -35.26 -31.69
N SER A 618 26.36 -35.01 -30.44
CA SER A 618 27.05 -35.88 -29.42
C SER A 618 28.53 -36.27 -29.72
N SER A 619 29.50 -36.49 -28.79
CA SER A 619 29.51 -36.77 -27.32
C SER A 619 30.85 -36.41 -26.57
N THR A 620 31.02 -36.87 -25.33
CA THR A 620 32.16 -36.75 -24.35
C THR A 620 33.10 -38.01 -24.34
N PRO A 621 34.21 -38.23 -23.53
CA PRO A 621 34.51 -37.67 -22.17
C PRO A 621 35.97 -37.52 -21.60
N SER A 622 36.04 -36.91 -20.39
CA SER A 622 36.83 -37.27 -19.15
C SER A 622 38.26 -36.76 -18.79
N THR A 623 38.34 -36.20 -17.55
CA THR A 623 39.39 -36.29 -16.47
C THR A 623 40.60 -35.31 -16.36
N PRO A 624 41.16 -35.03 -15.14
CA PRO A 624 41.62 -33.68 -14.72
C PRO A 624 43.05 -33.58 -14.08
N PRO A 625 43.48 -32.38 -13.60
CA PRO A 625 44.70 -32.18 -12.79
C PRO A 625 44.48 -31.84 -11.28
N PRO A 626 45.54 -31.79 -10.42
CA PRO A 626 45.47 -31.96 -8.95
C PRO A 626 45.92 -30.69 -8.13
N PRO A 627 46.14 -30.74 -6.78
CA PRO A 627 45.81 -29.61 -5.88
C PRO A 627 46.99 -28.92 -5.13
N TYR A 628 46.70 -27.81 -4.43
CA TYR A 628 47.52 -27.27 -3.32
C TYR A 628 46.68 -26.60 -2.21
N THR A 629 47.16 -26.71 -0.96
CA THR A 629 46.54 -26.24 0.29
C THR A 629 47.25 -25.00 0.90
N PRO A 630 46.64 -24.29 1.87
CA PRO A 630 46.98 -22.89 2.19
C PRO A 630 47.90 -22.69 3.41
N GLN A 631 48.38 -21.45 3.59
CA GLN A 631 48.90 -20.93 4.86
C GLN A 631 48.19 -19.62 5.24
N GLN A 632 47.96 -19.41 6.54
CA GLN A 632 47.28 -18.25 7.14
C GLN A 632 48.28 -17.29 7.79
N GLU A 633 47.93 -16.00 7.88
CA GLU A 633 48.43 -15.10 8.95
C GLU A 633 47.46 -13.92 9.20
N ASN A 634 47.64 -13.19 10.31
CA ASN A 634 46.56 -12.66 11.17
C ASN A 634 46.77 -11.18 11.62
N ASN A 635 45.78 -10.35 12.01
CA ASN A 635 44.31 -10.51 12.06
C ASN A 635 43.50 -9.28 11.52
N PRO A 636 43.05 -8.23 12.28
CA PRO A 636 41.72 -7.67 12.01
C PRO A 636 41.63 -6.15 11.71
N ASP A 637 40.59 -5.74 10.95
CA ASP A 637 39.53 -4.80 11.39
C ASP A 637 38.60 -4.36 10.23
N ASN A 638 37.32 -4.11 10.54
CA ASN A 638 36.25 -3.53 9.69
C ASN A 638 35.73 -4.32 8.46
N PRO A 639 34.46 -4.77 8.52
CA PRO A 639 33.54 -4.78 7.40
C PRO A 639 32.51 -3.63 7.51
N GLY A 640 32.42 -2.79 6.47
CA GLY A 640 31.28 -1.86 6.32
C GLY A 640 30.03 -2.57 5.81
N PRO A 641 28.83 -1.97 5.95
CA PRO A 641 27.60 -2.59 5.46
C PRO A 641 27.56 -2.70 3.93
N HIS A 642 26.89 -3.74 3.43
CA HIS A 642 26.70 -4.13 2.02
C HIS A 642 27.84 -4.91 1.33
N SER A 643 28.08 -6.15 1.79
CA SER A 643 28.21 -7.30 0.88
C SER A 643 26.87 -8.04 0.90
N GLY A 644 26.18 -8.30 -0.20
CA GLY A 644 26.72 -8.83 -1.44
C GLY A 644 26.65 -10.35 -1.38
N ILE A 645 25.46 -10.91 -1.64
CA ILE A 645 25.24 -12.37 -1.64
C ILE A 645 26.25 -12.99 -2.61
N SER A 646 27.18 -13.79 -2.08
CA SER A 646 28.21 -14.41 -2.91
C SER A 646 27.55 -15.41 -3.88
N PRO A 647 28.14 -15.68 -5.07
CA PRO A 647 27.60 -16.68 -5.99
C PRO A 647 27.42 -18.07 -5.36
N SER A 648 28.19 -18.38 -4.31
CA SER A 648 28.04 -19.59 -3.50
C SER A 648 26.81 -19.52 -2.60
N MET A 649 26.62 -18.41 -1.86
CA MET A 649 25.43 -18.19 -1.04
C MET A 649 24.15 -18.14 -1.87
N LEU A 650 24.17 -17.52 -3.06
CA LEU A 650 23.02 -17.54 -3.97
C LEU A 650 22.67 -18.97 -4.38
N ARG A 651 23.65 -19.78 -4.81
CA ARG A 651 23.43 -21.20 -5.15
C ARG A 651 22.89 -21.99 -3.96
N GLN A 652 23.37 -21.73 -2.76
CA GLN A 652 22.88 -22.34 -1.52
C GLN A 652 21.43 -21.94 -1.25
N ASN A 653 21.08 -20.65 -1.30
CA ASN A 653 19.70 -20.17 -1.09
C ASN A 653 18.72 -20.75 -2.13
N LEU A 654 19.11 -20.80 -3.40
CA LEU A 654 18.32 -21.44 -4.46
C LEU A 654 18.17 -22.96 -4.27
N ALA A 655 19.19 -23.64 -3.76
CA ALA A 655 19.09 -25.06 -3.38
C ALA A 655 18.20 -25.24 -2.14
N THR A 656 18.26 -24.32 -1.17
CA THR A 656 17.41 -24.30 0.02
C THR A 656 15.93 -24.10 -0.35
N ALA A 657 15.61 -23.24 -1.33
CA ALA A 657 14.24 -23.09 -1.84
C ALA A 657 13.67 -24.42 -2.34
N ILE A 658 14.41 -25.14 -3.19
CA ILE A 658 14.04 -26.46 -3.71
C ILE A 658 13.93 -27.49 -2.58
N THR A 659 14.87 -27.49 -1.64
CA THR A 659 14.89 -28.43 -0.50
C THR A 659 13.77 -28.16 0.51
N ARG A 660 13.28 -26.92 0.60
CA ARG A 660 12.14 -26.53 1.45
C ARG A 660 10.79 -26.92 0.87
N CYS A 661 10.69 -27.32 -0.41
CA CYS A 661 9.45 -27.88 -0.95
C CYS A 661 9.07 -29.20 -0.26
N ARG A 662 7.88 -29.25 0.35
CA ARG A 662 7.41 -30.36 1.18
C ARG A 662 5.94 -30.70 0.87
N PRO A 663 5.52 -31.96 1.03
CA PRO A 663 4.12 -32.34 0.86
C PRO A 663 3.24 -31.74 1.96
N HIS A 664 2.14 -31.09 1.59
CA HIS A 664 1.08 -30.73 2.54
C HIS A 664 0.51 -31.96 3.27
N GLY A 665 0.07 -31.82 4.51
CA GLY A 665 -0.50 -32.90 5.33
C GLY A 665 -1.94 -33.29 4.98
N HIS A 666 -2.49 -34.33 5.65
CA HIS A 666 -3.84 -34.88 5.41
C HIS A 666 -5.01 -34.02 5.97
N SER A 667 -4.79 -32.74 6.27
CA SER A 667 -5.79 -31.87 6.91
C SER A 667 -6.23 -30.73 6.01
N ALA A 668 -7.49 -30.30 6.16
CA ALA A 668 -8.08 -29.17 5.43
C ALA A 668 -7.27 -27.89 5.66
N ILE A 669 -7.19 -27.04 4.63
CA ILE A 669 -6.45 -25.78 4.71
C ILE A 669 -7.34 -24.76 5.41
N GLN A 670 -6.98 -24.44 6.65
CA GLN A 670 -7.60 -23.38 7.45
C GLN A 670 -6.54 -22.33 7.75
N SER A 671 -6.49 -21.28 6.92
CA SER A 671 -5.64 -20.12 7.19
C SER A 671 -6.22 -19.30 8.34
N THR A 672 -5.55 -19.30 9.48
CA THR A 672 -5.83 -18.40 10.59
C THR A 672 -5.45 -16.97 10.17
N ARG A 673 -6.39 -16.02 10.20
CA ARG A 673 -6.10 -14.61 9.89
C ARG A 673 -5.06 -14.03 10.87
N GLN A 674 -3.82 -13.91 10.41
CA GLN A 674 -2.91 -12.87 10.88
C GLN A 674 -2.74 -11.86 9.76
N VAL A 675 -3.17 -10.62 10.03
CA VAL A 675 -3.13 -9.52 9.08
C VAL A 675 -1.88 -8.68 9.37
N THR A 676 -0.80 -8.95 8.64
CA THR A 676 0.33 -8.03 8.49
C THR A 676 0.05 -7.15 7.27
N GLN A 677 -0.31 -5.89 7.49
CA GLN A 677 -0.47 -4.91 6.42
C GLN A 677 0.87 -4.25 6.08
N ILE A 678 1.28 -4.35 4.82
CA ILE A 678 2.19 -3.40 4.16
C ILE A 678 1.56 -3.14 2.78
N SER A 679 1.44 -1.87 2.38
CA SER A 679 0.82 -1.49 1.11
C SER A 679 1.85 -1.18 0.01
N ASP A 680 1.33 -1.07 -1.22
CA ASP A 680 1.93 -0.34 -2.34
C ASP A 680 3.18 -0.92 -3.02
N ALA A 681 3.12 -2.23 -3.27
CA ALA A 681 3.24 -2.69 -4.64
C ALA A 681 1.98 -3.50 -4.99
N LYS A 682 1.44 -3.36 -6.21
CA LYS A 682 0.40 -4.29 -6.69
C LYS A 682 1.04 -5.62 -7.07
N SER A 683 1.43 -6.42 -6.08
CA SER A 683 1.71 -7.83 -6.30
C SER A 683 0.39 -8.56 -6.54
N TYR A 684 0.42 -9.53 -7.46
CA TYR A 684 -0.80 -10.19 -7.94
C TYR A 684 -1.34 -11.26 -6.94
N CYS A 685 -0.67 -11.47 -5.81
CA CYS A 685 -0.89 -12.59 -4.88
C CYS A 685 -0.97 -12.20 -3.38
N ASP A 686 -1.27 -10.95 -3.00
CA ASP A 686 -1.27 -10.50 -1.58
C ASP A 686 -2.54 -10.87 -0.76
N GLU A 687 -3.60 -11.40 -1.40
CA GLU A 687 -4.73 -12.01 -0.68
C GLU A 687 -4.29 -13.40 -0.19
N GLN A 688 -4.26 -13.73 1.11
CA GLN A 688 -3.87 -15.07 1.61
C GLN A 688 -4.80 -16.18 1.05
N PRO A 689 -4.37 -16.99 0.06
CA PRO A 689 -5.30 -17.86 -0.65
C PRO A 689 -5.55 -19.18 0.08
N GLY A 690 -6.59 -19.90 -0.35
CA GLY A 690 -6.89 -21.24 0.14
C GLY A 690 -7.75 -21.30 1.40
N HIS A 691 -8.59 -20.28 1.64
CA HIS A 691 -9.64 -20.36 2.66
C HIS A 691 -10.60 -21.55 2.39
N ASP A 692 -10.64 -22.49 3.32
CA ASP A 692 -11.59 -23.61 3.36
C ASP A 692 -11.52 -24.60 2.17
N LEU A 693 -10.29 -24.86 1.69
CA LEU A 693 -10.02 -25.91 0.71
C LEU A 693 -10.00 -27.30 1.34
N VAL A 694 -10.73 -28.23 0.70
CA VAL A 694 -10.83 -29.66 1.06
C VAL A 694 -10.27 -30.51 -0.08
N GLN A 695 -9.46 -31.52 0.24
CA GLN A 695 -8.96 -32.48 -0.75
C GLN A 695 -10.11 -33.36 -1.26
N VAL A 696 -10.27 -33.43 -2.58
CA VAL A 696 -11.36 -34.16 -3.26
C VAL A 696 -10.87 -35.49 -3.83
N ALA A 697 -9.70 -35.49 -4.48
CA ALA A 697 -9.14 -36.64 -5.17
C ALA A 697 -7.61 -36.50 -5.31
N ASN A 698 -6.97 -37.59 -5.74
CA ASN A 698 -5.67 -37.53 -6.41
C ASN A 698 -5.93 -37.53 -7.92
N ILE A 699 -5.20 -36.74 -8.69
CA ILE A 699 -5.36 -36.69 -10.15
C ILE A 699 -4.77 -37.97 -10.74
N ALA A 700 -5.56 -38.69 -11.55
CA ALA A 700 -5.19 -39.97 -12.14
C ALA A 700 -3.79 -39.94 -12.79
N ASP A 701 -3.07 -41.06 -12.65
CA ASP A 701 -1.69 -41.28 -13.13
C ASP A 701 -0.63 -40.27 -12.65
N THR A 702 -0.92 -39.47 -11.60
CA THR A 702 0.03 -38.52 -11.01
C THR A 702 0.03 -38.55 -9.47
N THR A 703 1.04 -37.93 -8.86
CA THR A 703 1.13 -37.74 -7.40
C THR A 703 0.41 -36.47 -6.93
N LEU A 704 -0.26 -35.74 -7.84
CA LEU A 704 -0.85 -34.44 -7.57
C LEU A 704 -2.22 -34.58 -6.91
N ARG A 705 -2.45 -33.76 -5.89
CA ARG A 705 -3.71 -33.74 -5.13
C ARG A 705 -4.61 -32.61 -5.62
N PHE A 706 -5.90 -32.89 -5.71
CA PHE A 706 -6.90 -31.92 -6.15
C PHE A 706 -7.78 -31.44 -4.99
N PHE A 707 -7.94 -30.12 -4.88
CA PHE A 707 -8.66 -29.43 -3.81
C PHE A 707 -9.79 -28.55 -4.36
N LEU A 708 -10.90 -28.46 -3.62
CA LEU A 708 -12.02 -27.55 -3.91
C LEU A 708 -12.47 -26.81 -2.64
N PRO A 709 -13.08 -25.61 -2.76
CA PRO A 709 -13.76 -24.95 -1.66
C PRO A 709 -14.88 -25.83 -1.07
N ARG A 710 -14.98 -25.87 0.27
CA ARG A 710 -15.98 -26.70 0.99
C ARG A 710 -17.44 -26.41 0.59
N SER A 711 -17.74 -25.22 0.08
CA SER A 711 -19.08 -24.82 -0.37
C SER A 711 -19.55 -25.47 -1.69
N SER A 712 -18.71 -26.27 -2.35
CA SER A 712 -19.08 -26.96 -3.60
C SER A 712 -19.79 -28.30 -3.31
N GLU A 713 -21.13 -28.30 -3.36
CA GLU A 713 -21.96 -29.48 -3.04
C GLU A 713 -21.83 -30.70 -4.00
N GLN A 714 -20.94 -30.66 -4.99
CA GLN A 714 -20.81 -31.69 -6.04
C GLN A 714 -19.36 -32.12 -6.34
N LEU A 715 -18.51 -32.17 -5.31
CA LEU A 715 -17.07 -32.49 -5.39
C LEU A 715 -16.72 -33.66 -6.34
N SER A 716 -17.36 -34.82 -6.17
CA SER A 716 -17.07 -36.04 -6.94
C SER A 716 -17.57 -36.02 -8.39
N ILE A 717 -18.53 -35.15 -8.71
CA ILE A 717 -19.03 -34.95 -10.07
C ILE A 717 -18.09 -34.01 -10.81
N PHE A 718 -17.69 -32.89 -10.16
CA PHE A 718 -16.78 -31.90 -10.74
C PHE A 718 -15.47 -32.53 -11.22
N TYR A 719 -14.86 -33.41 -10.40
CA TYR A 719 -13.64 -34.13 -10.78
C TYR A 719 -13.85 -34.98 -12.04
N LYS A 720 -14.91 -35.80 -12.10
CA LYS A 720 -15.21 -36.66 -13.26
C LYS A 720 -15.48 -35.87 -14.54
N THR A 721 -16.09 -34.69 -14.44
CA THR A 721 -16.34 -33.82 -15.60
C THR A 721 -15.06 -33.19 -16.15
N HIS A 722 -14.05 -32.94 -15.31
CA HIS A 722 -12.82 -32.22 -15.69
C HIS A 722 -11.56 -33.10 -15.70
N GLU A 723 -11.67 -34.41 -15.51
CA GLU A 723 -10.55 -35.34 -15.32
C GLU A 723 -9.48 -35.23 -16.43
N ALA A 724 -9.88 -35.27 -17.71
CA ALA A 724 -8.93 -35.14 -18.83
C ALA A 724 -8.18 -33.80 -18.83
N ALA A 725 -8.88 -32.70 -18.50
CA ALA A 725 -8.27 -31.37 -18.40
C ALA A 725 -7.34 -31.24 -17.19
N LEU A 726 -7.70 -31.86 -16.06
CA LEU A 726 -6.86 -31.96 -14.86
C LEU A 726 -5.58 -32.75 -15.14
N ILE A 727 -5.64 -33.87 -15.89
CA ILE A 727 -4.47 -34.65 -16.31
C ILE A 727 -3.54 -33.81 -17.21
N HIS A 728 -4.08 -33.04 -18.15
CA HIS A 728 -3.28 -32.12 -18.96
C HIS A 728 -2.59 -31.05 -18.10
N PHE A 729 -3.29 -30.44 -17.14
CA PHE A 729 -2.68 -29.45 -16.25
C PHE A 729 -1.60 -30.06 -15.35
N ALA A 730 -1.92 -31.19 -14.74
CA ALA A 730 -1.02 -31.99 -13.93
C ALA A 730 0.29 -32.32 -14.68
N SER A 731 0.19 -32.69 -15.96
CA SER A 731 1.34 -32.94 -16.83
C SER A 731 2.26 -31.70 -16.98
N ILE A 732 1.70 -30.49 -17.12
CA ILE A 732 2.49 -29.24 -17.18
C ILE A 732 3.23 -28.99 -15.86
N LEU A 733 2.52 -29.09 -14.73
CA LEU A 733 3.11 -28.85 -13.41
C LEU A 733 4.19 -29.88 -13.05
N MET A 734 4.02 -31.13 -13.51
CA MET A 734 5.00 -32.20 -13.34
C MET A 734 6.26 -32.00 -14.18
N ASP A 735 6.16 -31.36 -15.35
CA ASP A 735 7.33 -30.93 -16.13
C ASP A 735 8.09 -29.82 -15.38
N CYS A 736 7.40 -28.77 -14.90
CA CYS A 736 7.99 -27.72 -14.07
C CYS A 736 8.70 -28.30 -12.83
N ALA A 737 8.05 -29.24 -12.12
CA ALA A 737 8.63 -29.93 -10.98
C ALA A 737 9.93 -30.69 -11.34
N SER A 738 9.92 -31.36 -12.50
CA SER A 738 11.02 -32.21 -12.96
C SER A 738 12.26 -31.40 -13.33
N ILE A 739 12.10 -30.18 -13.88
CA ILE A 739 13.23 -29.30 -14.23
C ILE A 739 14.00 -28.87 -12.96
N PHE A 740 13.31 -28.49 -11.88
CA PHE A 740 13.97 -28.12 -10.62
C PHE A 740 14.36 -29.32 -9.73
N GLY A 741 13.98 -30.56 -10.09
CA GLY A 741 14.11 -31.72 -9.20
C GLY A 741 13.23 -31.62 -7.93
N VAL A 742 12.19 -30.80 -7.96
CA VAL A 742 11.26 -30.62 -6.83
C VAL A 742 10.42 -31.89 -6.66
N ARG A 743 10.14 -32.24 -5.39
CA ARG A 743 9.30 -33.40 -5.07
C ARG A 743 7.89 -33.24 -5.64
N LYS A 744 7.49 -34.19 -6.48
CA LYS A 744 6.19 -34.19 -7.19
C LYS A 744 4.94 -34.29 -6.30
N ASP A 745 5.10 -34.60 -5.01
CA ASP A 745 4.05 -34.64 -3.99
C ASP A 745 3.94 -33.35 -3.13
N SER A 746 4.87 -32.41 -3.32
CA SER A 746 4.79 -31.03 -2.78
C SER A 746 3.91 -30.09 -3.59
N ILE A 747 3.39 -30.56 -4.72
CA ILE A 747 2.56 -29.76 -5.63
C ILE A 747 1.11 -30.26 -5.53
N SER A 748 0.18 -29.32 -5.57
CA SER A 748 -1.25 -29.54 -5.49
C SER A 748 -1.97 -28.64 -6.49
N VAL A 749 -3.18 -29.05 -6.87
CA VAL A 749 -4.06 -28.31 -7.77
C VAL A 749 -5.31 -27.95 -6.98
N PHE A 750 -5.77 -26.70 -7.08
CA PHE A 750 -7.08 -26.30 -6.56
C PHE A 750 -7.92 -25.71 -7.69
N CYS A 751 -9.23 -25.56 -7.49
CA CYS A 751 -10.07 -24.81 -8.42
C CYS A 751 -10.98 -23.87 -7.65
N GLU A 752 -10.77 -22.56 -7.84
CA GLU A 752 -11.62 -21.52 -7.27
C GLU A 752 -12.05 -20.55 -8.38
N PRO A 753 -13.33 -20.60 -8.83
CA PRO A 753 -13.81 -19.76 -9.93
C PRO A 753 -13.94 -18.26 -9.60
N ASN A 754 -14.06 -17.92 -8.32
CA ASN A 754 -14.33 -16.55 -7.86
C ASN A 754 -13.09 -15.85 -7.25
N GLY A 755 -11.96 -16.56 -7.14
CA GLY A 755 -10.72 -16.06 -6.57
C GLY A 755 -9.79 -15.46 -7.62
N LYS A 756 -8.98 -14.47 -7.24
CA LYS A 756 -7.97 -13.84 -8.13
C LYS A 756 -6.65 -14.61 -8.19
N THR A 757 -6.47 -15.59 -7.32
CA THR A 757 -5.22 -16.31 -7.14
C THR A 757 -4.95 -17.29 -8.28
N ILE A 758 -3.81 -17.11 -8.96
CA ILE A 758 -3.30 -18.05 -9.98
C ILE A 758 -2.61 -19.25 -9.31
N ALA A 759 -1.77 -18.99 -8.31
CA ALA A 759 -1.11 -20.00 -7.49
C ALA A 759 -0.76 -19.41 -6.10
N PHE A 760 -0.37 -20.27 -5.17
CA PHE A 760 0.17 -19.88 -3.88
C PHE A 760 1.06 -20.97 -3.28
N ASN A 761 2.01 -20.57 -2.43
CA ASN A 761 2.82 -21.47 -1.61
C ASN A 761 2.31 -21.46 -0.16
N HIS A 762 2.04 -22.64 0.40
CA HIS A 762 1.68 -22.82 1.80
C HIS A 762 2.62 -23.82 2.46
N GLN A 763 3.45 -23.34 3.40
CA GLN A 763 4.40 -24.14 4.19
C GLN A 763 5.35 -25.02 3.35
N GLY A 764 5.70 -24.56 2.14
CA GLY A 764 6.54 -25.31 1.20
C GLY A 764 5.78 -26.21 0.23
N SER A 765 4.44 -26.21 0.25
CA SER A 765 3.62 -26.91 -0.73
C SER A 765 3.01 -25.89 -1.71
N ILE A 766 3.21 -26.11 -3.01
CA ILE A 766 2.75 -25.20 -4.08
C ILE A 766 1.36 -25.63 -4.56
N PHE A 767 0.43 -24.68 -4.62
CA PHE A 767 -0.97 -24.88 -5.04
C PHE A 767 -1.25 -24.06 -6.30
N CYS A 768 -1.64 -24.70 -7.40
CA CYS A 768 -1.93 -24.02 -8.68
C CYS A 768 -3.41 -24.07 -9.04
N ASN A 769 -3.98 -22.96 -9.52
CA ASN A 769 -5.42 -22.83 -9.79
C ASN A 769 -5.78 -23.37 -11.19
N PHE A 770 -6.51 -24.48 -11.20
CA PHE A 770 -7.05 -25.12 -12.39
C PHE A 770 -8.02 -24.22 -13.17
N HIS A 771 -8.76 -23.31 -12.51
CA HIS A 771 -9.68 -22.41 -13.21
C HIS A 771 -8.95 -21.50 -14.22
N TYR A 772 -7.78 -20.99 -13.83
CA TYR A 772 -6.92 -20.19 -14.72
C TYR A 772 -6.37 -21.02 -15.88
N PHE A 773 -5.92 -22.25 -15.63
CA PHE A 773 -5.52 -23.17 -16.70
C PHE A 773 -6.66 -23.47 -17.68
N GLN A 774 -7.86 -23.76 -17.14
CA GLN A 774 -9.06 -24.08 -17.93
C GLN A 774 -9.45 -22.92 -18.85
N ASN A 775 -9.44 -21.67 -18.36
CA ASN A 775 -9.85 -20.51 -19.13
C ASN A 775 -8.78 -20.03 -20.13
N LEU A 776 -7.50 -20.08 -19.78
CA LEU A 776 -6.42 -19.44 -20.57
C LEU A 776 -5.66 -20.42 -21.48
N HIS A 777 -5.59 -21.70 -21.13
CA HIS A 777 -4.64 -22.65 -21.71
C HIS A 777 -5.24 -23.96 -22.21
N LEU A 778 -6.35 -24.45 -21.64
CA LEU A 778 -6.89 -25.77 -21.99
C LEU A 778 -7.11 -25.97 -23.50
N ALA A 779 -7.78 -25.01 -24.16
CA ALA A 779 -7.99 -25.05 -25.61
C ALA A 779 -6.67 -25.15 -26.40
N LYS A 780 -5.69 -24.30 -26.07
CA LYS A 780 -4.35 -24.29 -26.70
C LYS A 780 -3.61 -25.60 -26.50
N VAL A 781 -3.70 -26.20 -25.31
CA VAL A 781 -3.07 -27.49 -25.00
C VAL A 781 -3.75 -28.63 -25.75
N THR A 782 -5.09 -28.63 -25.87
CA THR A 782 -5.81 -29.62 -26.71
C THR A 782 -5.55 -29.47 -28.21
N GLU A 783 -5.21 -28.25 -28.65
CA GLU A 783 -4.79 -27.94 -30.03
C GLU A 783 -3.28 -28.21 -30.28
N GLY A 784 -2.53 -28.65 -29.27
CA GLY A 784 -1.12 -29.03 -29.38
C GLY A 784 -0.10 -27.93 -29.05
N SER A 785 -0.53 -26.70 -28.76
CA SER A 785 0.36 -25.61 -28.32
C SER A 785 0.68 -25.69 -26.83
N ARG A 786 1.62 -26.59 -26.49
CA ARG A 786 2.07 -26.85 -25.10
C ARG A 786 3.11 -25.84 -24.60
N ALA A 787 3.94 -25.29 -25.49
CA ALA A 787 5.15 -24.53 -25.12
C ALA A 787 4.83 -23.23 -24.34
N ASP A 788 3.96 -22.36 -24.87
CA ASP A 788 3.59 -21.10 -24.22
C ASP A 788 2.95 -21.31 -22.85
N THR A 789 2.16 -22.38 -22.73
CA THR A 789 1.53 -22.80 -21.48
C THR A 789 2.56 -23.26 -20.45
N LEU A 790 3.58 -24.01 -20.87
CA LEU A 790 4.68 -24.41 -20.00
C LEU A 790 5.50 -23.18 -19.53
N VAL A 791 5.82 -22.24 -20.42
CA VAL A 791 6.55 -21.00 -20.06
C VAL A 791 5.77 -20.13 -19.06
N TYR A 792 4.45 -20.02 -19.24
CA TYR A 792 3.59 -19.31 -18.31
C TYR A 792 3.62 -19.96 -16.92
N TRP A 793 3.30 -21.25 -16.83
CA TRP A 793 3.26 -21.95 -15.55
C TRP A 793 4.64 -22.15 -14.92
N TRP A 794 5.71 -22.20 -15.70
CA TRP A 794 7.09 -22.15 -15.21
C TRP A 794 7.41 -20.85 -14.48
N THR A 795 6.95 -19.72 -15.02
CA THR A 795 7.15 -18.39 -14.41
C THR A 795 6.42 -18.29 -13.07
N ILE A 796 5.16 -18.73 -13.03
CA ILE A 796 4.39 -18.86 -11.79
C ILE A 796 5.09 -19.82 -10.81
N PHE A 797 5.57 -20.98 -11.27
CA PHE A 797 6.26 -21.95 -10.41
C PHE A 797 7.55 -21.40 -9.78
N CYS A 798 8.31 -20.57 -10.51
CA CYS A 798 9.49 -19.88 -9.97
C CYS A 798 9.12 -18.86 -8.89
N HIS A 799 8.03 -18.11 -9.09
CA HIS A 799 7.48 -17.15 -8.14
C HIS A 799 7.04 -17.85 -6.83
N GLU A 800 6.28 -18.94 -6.94
CA GLU A 800 5.87 -19.73 -5.77
C GLU A 800 7.05 -20.40 -5.06
N LEU A 801 8.06 -20.84 -5.80
CA LEU A 801 9.27 -21.44 -5.23
C LEU A 801 10.14 -20.40 -4.49
N ALA A 802 10.11 -19.12 -4.89
CA ALA A 802 10.80 -18.03 -4.18
C ALA A 802 10.20 -17.77 -2.79
N HIS A 803 8.90 -18.04 -2.58
CA HIS A 803 8.26 -17.97 -1.26
C HIS A 803 8.81 -18.97 -0.22
N ASN A 804 9.59 -19.98 -0.64
CA ASN A 804 10.35 -20.80 0.31
C ASN A 804 11.56 -20.07 0.94
N ILE A 805 11.94 -18.91 0.42
CA ILE A 805 13.01 -18.06 0.96
C ILE A 805 12.42 -16.79 1.59
N VAL A 806 11.54 -16.08 0.87
CA VAL A 806 11.02 -14.76 1.27
C VAL A 806 9.49 -14.74 1.17
N GLU A 807 8.80 -14.49 2.28
CA GLU A 807 7.33 -14.46 2.30
C GLU A 807 6.75 -13.21 1.62
N LEU A 808 7.38 -12.04 1.82
CA LEU A 808 6.92 -10.74 1.29
C LEU A 808 7.36 -10.50 -0.16
N HIS A 809 6.49 -9.92 -0.98
CA HIS A 809 6.78 -9.50 -2.37
C HIS A 809 7.65 -8.24 -2.47
N ASN A 810 8.80 -8.24 -1.80
CA ASN A 810 9.78 -7.16 -1.85
C ASN A 810 10.78 -7.36 -3.03
N SER A 811 11.78 -6.48 -3.12
CA SER A 811 12.86 -6.60 -4.11
C SER A 811 13.70 -7.87 -3.98
N GLU A 812 13.73 -8.50 -2.80
CA GLU A 812 14.46 -9.74 -2.55
C GLU A 812 13.70 -10.97 -3.10
N HIS A 813 12.38 -11.04 -2.89
CA HIS A 813 11.52 -12.05 -3.55
C HIS A 813 11.61 -11.96 -5.08
N SER A 814 11.58 -10.74 -5.62
CA SER A 814 11.77 -10.50 -7.06
C SER A 814 13.13 -11.02 -7.54
N TYR A 815 14.20 -10.72 -6.81
CA TYR A 815 15.56 -11.17 -7.09
C TYR A 815 15.70 -12.71 -7.06
N TYR A 816 15.09 -13.40 -6.10
CA TYR A 816 15.10 -14.87 -6.07
C TYR A 816 14.24 -15.49 -7.16
N THR A 817 13.08 -14.90 -7.49
CA THR A 817 12.22 -15.34 -8.61
C THR A 817 12.97 -15.26 -9.94
N GLU A 818 13.64 -14.14 -10.22
CA GLU A 818 14.51 -13.99 -11.40
C GLU A 818 15.70 -14.97 -11.36
N SER A 819 16.32 -15.16 -10.19
CA SER A 819 17.45 -16.08 -10.05
C SER A 819 17.06 -17.54 -10.28
N LEU A 820 15.86 -17.96 -9.88
CA LEU A 820 15.30 -19.29 -10.17
C LEU A 820 15.02 -19.45 -11.68
N LEU A 821 14.42 -18.44 -12.32
CA LEU A 821 14.21 -18.41 -13.77
C LEU A 821 15.52 -18.56 -14.55
N TRP A 822 16.59 -17.87 -14.12
CA TRP A 822 17.89 -17.91 -14.82
C TRP A 822 18.70 -19.18 -14.56
N ARG A 823 18.55 -19.81 -13.39
CA ARG A 823 19.37 -20.96 -12.97
C ARG A 823 19.30 -22.13 -13.96
N GLU A 824 18.09 -22.58 -14.29
CA GLU A 824 17.90 -23.77 -15.13
C GLU A 824 17.99 -23.46 -16.64
N LEU A 825 17.76 -22.19 -17.03
CA LEU A 825 18.01 -21.69 -18.38
C LEU A 825 19.52 -21.75 -18.75
N VAL A 826 20.42 -21.79 -17.77
CA VAL A 826 21.86 -22.00 -17.96
C VAL A 826 22.24 -23.50 -17.94
N MET A 827 21.55 -24.32 -17.14
CA MET A 827 21.83 -25.76 -17.07
C MET A 827 21.37 -26.50 -18.35
N SER A 828 20.23 -26.14 -18.93
CA SER A 828 19.70 -26.74 -20.17
C SER A 828 20.53 -26.43 -21.44
N ILE A 829 21.49 -25.50 -21.35
CA ILE A 829 22.47 -25.19 -22.41
C ILE A 829 23.80 -25.93 -22.17
N SER A 830 23.96 -26.55 -20.99
CA SER A 830 25.21 -27.17 -20.52
C SER A 830 25.12 -28.71 -20.40
N GLY A 831 24.06 -29.32 -20.93
CA GLY A 831 23.79 -30.77 -20.90
C GLY A 831 23.74 -31.40 -22.29
#